data_AF-A0A978TUE2-F1
#
_entry.id   AF-A0A978TUE2-F1
#
_cell.length_a   1.000
_cell.length_b   1.000
_cell.length_c   1.000
_cell.angle_alpha   90.00
_cell.angle_beta   90.00
_cell.angle_gamma   90.00
#
_symmetry.space_group_name_H-M   'P 1'
#
loop_
_entity.id
_entity.type
_entity.pdbx_description
1 polymer ?
#
loop_
_entity_poly.entity_id
_entity_poly.type
_entity_poly.pdbx_seq_one_letter_code
_entity_poly.pdbx_strand_id
1 'polypeptide(L)'
;MLFWLTFLQSLPTIDLPEVEVNPRAIETLDANLYLPNLPTKPTQPTLGLVGGSLTVFAGVFTGIIFLLILGTIVYSRLYQVTPANEAFVKTGGVVRKRRTVIKHGGCLVLPVFDRLTRVPLKEISIDVERTGKLAVRTQDYLRADMRVTFFVCINAVEEDIKTATERLSQNGKITVEDIKNAIEKRADDAIRAAAKSKKLADIDSDKLGFAQEVLNLIEPDLKKVGLTLNNIAISEIEESDTYDTNNFFDAQGVKLRTETIQRSIKQKEEVELITEKERREISLATQVEIEQKELNARKQSLDIEKDKENAELAQQLEVQSLRAQRAREIQEAKDKEAANEQRNKILQAKAVEEEEIRKKLSVQQSQIVADITLEEQQKKLKVAQALQKQEAEMAEITRQKTIESNRLKSQVEIAESERLSQIAKQEAAIAIAEKERERLIAEAERAKAESAVITATEIEKAERQQRLSVIVAEQEAQRQRITDQNVIEIDVFRRKRQAEIARQAADLEAESIRTLAAANRDKDLAEAEGIEAKVVAENAISNANRIARVLTELSPQFIEKLPEIVAALAPQPGVLGDAKIYAFPGANGNGAGGTQDITKLMLSTSGLTLMTALLEEGKLESLLGKLTQAIRSNGGNIPESLETLTEAVKSPEPKPKRKPVANVPPPPPPLPQSPPNPKQNQLDGSSN
;
A
#
# COMPACT_ATOMS: atom_id res chain seq x y z
N MET A 1 65.22 18.60 -21.73
CA MET A 1 66.60 18.94 -22.18
C MET A 1 66.66 19.99 -23.30
N LEU A 2 65.59 20.24 -24.08
CA LEU A 2 65.59 21.24 -25.16
C LEU A 2 65.53 22.72 -24.68
N PHE A 3 65.04 22.99 -23.47
CA PHE A 3 64.88 24.36 -22.95
C PHE A 3 66.21 25.05 -22.62
N TRP A 4 67.23 24.29 -22.22
CA TRP A 4 68.55 24.83 -21.87
C TRP A 4 69.39 25.21 -23.09
N LEU A 5 69.16 24.54 -24.22
CA LEU A 5 69.88 24.81 -25.47
C LEU A 5 69.37 26.08 -26.17
N THR A 6 68.06 26.34 -26.09
CA THR A 6 67.45 27.57 -26.63
C THR A 6 67.82 28.82 -25.83
N PHE A 7 68.11 28.68 -24.52
CA PHE A 7 68.51 29.80 -23.67
C PHE A 7 69.93 30.29 -23.98
N LEU A 8 70.87 29.38 -24.22
CA LEU A 8 72.25 29.70 -24.58
C LEU A 8 72.42 30.36 -25.95
N GLN A 9 71.49 30.12 -26.90
CA GLN A 9 71.48 30.79 -28.20
C GLN A 9 70.84 32.19 -28.18
N SER A 10 70.24 32.63 -27.07
CA SER A 10 69.49 33.89 -26.99
C SER A 10 70.26 35.08 -26.41
N LEU A 11 71.56 34.91 -26.10
CA LEU A 11 72.38 35.99 -25.58
C LEU A 11 72.98 36.85 -26.72
N PRO A 12 72.85 38.19 -26.67
CA PRO A 12 73.38 39.08 -27.70
C PRO A 12 74.91 39.21 -27.60
N THR A 13 75.59 39.03 -28.73
CA THR A 13 77.01 39.37 -28.92
C THR A 13 77.16 40.88 -29.04
N ILE A 14 78.05 41.48 -28.24
CA ILE A 14 78.38 42.90 -28.32
C ILE A 14 79.51 43.07 -29.34
N ASP A 15 79.21 43.78 -30.43
CA ASP A 15 80.16 44.25 -31.42
C ASP A 15 80.98 45.44 -30.86
N LEU A 16 82.30 45.40 -31.03
CA LEU A 16 83.17 46.56 -30.89
C LEU A 16 83.75 46.93 -32.27
N PRO A 17 83.83 48.22 -32.61
CA PRO A 17 84.12 48.67 -33.97
C PRO A 17 85.59 48.51 -34.34
N GLU A 18 85.78 48.08 -35.58
CA GLU A 18 87.02 47.98 -36.33
C GLU A 18 87.49 49.40 -36.71
N VAL A 19 88.71 49.80 -36.33
CA VAL A 19 89.38 50.99 -36.85
C VAL A 19 90.73 50.58 -37.40
N GLU A 20 90.78 50.60 -38.73
CA GLU A 20 91.91 50.37 -39.60
C GLU A 20 92.82 51.62 -39.64
N VAL A 21 94.13 51.50 -39.40
CA VAL A 21 95.10 52.48 -39.93
C VAL A 21 96.42 51.81 -40.36
N ASN A 22 96.65 51.95 -41.66
CA ASN A 22 97.79 51.60 -42.51
C ASN A 22 99.05 52.44 -42.15
N PRO A 23 100.31 51.97 -42.34
CA PRO A 23 101.51 52.65 -41.90
C PRO A 23 102.07 53.58 -42.99
N ARG A 24 102.32 54.87 -42.69
CA ARG A 24 103.38 55.75 -43.26
C ARG A 24 103.11 57.24 -42.99
N ALA A 25 104.09 57.89 -42.33
CA ALA A 25 104.49 59.32 -42.32
C ALA A 25 105.22 59.54 -40.97
N ILE A 26 106.55 59.55 -40.84
CA ILE A 26 107.57 60.44 -41.38
C ILE A 26 107.26 61.94 -41.17
N GLU A 27 108.21 62.57 -40.48
CA GLU A 27 108.59 64.00 -40.44
C GLU A 27 108.18 64.87 -39.23
N THR A 28 109.24 65.10 -38.42
CA THR A 28 109.76 66.41 -37.96
C THR A 28 108.97 67.21 -36.92
N LEU A 29 109.61 67.48 -35.77
CA LEU A 29 110.33 68.73 -35.55
C LEU A 29 110.97 68.77 -34.16
N ASP A 30 112.10 69.46 -34.13
CA ASP A 30 113.08 69.60 -33.07
C ASP A 30 112.55 70.30 -31.81
N ALA A 31 113.18 70.04 -30.67
CA ALA A 31 114.18 70.95 -30.09
C ALA A 31 114.32 70.77 -28.56
N ASN A 32 115.51 70.31 -28.17
CA ASN A 32 116.33 70.81 -27.05
C ASN A 32 115.64 71.30 -25.77
N LEU A 33 115.85 70.57 -24.66
CA LEU A 33 116.32 71.22 -23.42
C LEU A 33 117.07 70.25 -22.48
N TYR A 34 118.39 70.45 -22.46
CA TYR A 34 119.38 70.29 -21.38
C TYR A 34 119.13 69.33 -20.19
N LEU A 35 120.08 68.39 -20.05
CA LEU A 35 120.41 67.58 -18.86
C LEU A 35 121.09 68.42 -17.76
N PRO A 36 121.15 67.94 -16.49
CA PRO A 36 122.34 67.14 -16.07
C PRO A 36 122.09 66.00 -15.04
N ASN A 37 122.78 64.85 -15.26
CA ASN A 37 123.65 64.01 -14.36
C ASN A 37 123.29 63.86 -12.85
N LEU A 38 123.36 62.74 -12.11
CA LEU A 38 124.04 61.41 -12.04
C LEU A 38 123.45 60.68 -10.76
N PRO A 39 123.82 59.44 -10.28
CA PRO A 39 124.61 58.32 -10.81
C PRO A 39 123.93 56.92 -10.72
N THR A 40 124.66 55.92 -11.21
CA THR A 40 124.39 54.49 -11.47
C THR A 40 124.15 53.56 -10.26
N LYS A 41 123.21 52.61 -10.39
CA LYS A 41 123.31 51.25 -9.80
C LYS A 41 122.47 50.23 -10.60
N PRO A 42 122.97 49.02 -10.94
CA PRO A 42 122.25 48.08 -11.80
C PRO A 42 121.27 47.24 -10.97
N THR A 43 120.05 47.04 -11.46
CA THR A 43 119.13 46.02 -10.91
C THR A 43 118.20 45.52 -12.00
N GLN A 44 118.27 44.21 -12.26
CA GLN A 44 117.34 43.48 -13.13
C GLN A 44 115.93 43.51 -12.51
N PRO A 45 114.85 43.76 -13.27
CA PRO A 45 113.52 43.37 -12.82
C PRO A 45 113.34 41.87 -13.01
N THR A 46 113.24 41.18 -11.88
CA THR A 46 112.87 39.77 -11.73
C THR A 46 111.46 39.51 -12.27
N LEU A 47 111.29 38.32 -12.87
CA LEU A 47 110.02 37.74 -13.25
C LEU A 47 109.07 37.74 -12.05
N GLY A 48 107.97 38.49 -12.14
CA GLY A 48 106.93 38.54 -11.12
C GLY A 48 106.23 37.20 -10.99
N LEU A 49 106.48 36.55 -9.86
CA LEU A 49 105.79 35.39 -9.33
C LEU A 49 104.29 35.69 -9.10
N VAL A 50 103.44 35.42 -10.10
CA VAL A 50 101.98 35.30 -9.91
C VAL A 50 101.68 33.86 -9.52
N GLY A 51 102.01 33.50 -8.29
CA GLY A 51 101.86 32.13 -7.77
C GLY A 51 101.54 32.16 -6.29
N GLY A 52 100.28 32.41 -5.93
CA GLY A 52 99.83 32.36 -4.54
C GLY A 52 98.38 32.79 -4.31
N SER A 53 97.80 33.61 -5.20
CA SER A 53 96.41 34.06 -5.06
C SER A 53 95.39 33.08 -5.65
N LEU A 54 95.71 32.37 -6.73
CA LEU A 54 94.76 31.49 -7.42
C LEU A 54 94.35 30.25 -6.58
N THR A 55 95.23 29.73 -5.73
CA THR A 55 94.97 28.55 -4.89
C THR A 55 94.04 28.85 -3.71
N VAL A 56 94.13 30.05 -3.13
CA VAL A 56 93.26 30.49 -2.03
C VAL A 56 91.83 30.74 -2.54
N PHE A 57 91.68 31.40 -3.70
CA PHE A 57 90.37 31.57 -4.32
C PHE A 57 89.76 30.24 -4.77
N ALA A 58 90.55 29.33 -5.34
CA ALA A 58 90.09 27.99 -5.70
C ALA A 58 89.61 27.17 -4.48
N GLY A 59 90.30 27.28 -3.34
CA GLY A 59 89.92 26.62 -2.08
C GLY A 59 88.62 27.16 -1.47
N VAL A 60 88.43 28.48 -1.47
CA VAL A 60 87.19 29.11 -1.02
C VAL A 60 86.02 28.73 -1.94
N PHE A 61 86.24 28.74 -3.25
CA PHE A 61 85.21 28.39 -4.23
C PHE A 61 84.77 26.92 -4.10
N THR A 62 85.72 26.00 -3.94
CA THR A 62 85.42 24.58 -3.68
C THR A 62 84.72 24.37 -2.34
N GLY A 63 85.10 25.10 -1.29
CA GLY A 63 84.42 25.06 0.01
C GLY A 63 82.96 25.51 -0.06
N ILE A 64 82.68 26.60 -0.79
CA ILE A 64 81.30 27.10 -1.00
C ILE A 64 80.47 26.10 -1.81
N ILE A 65 81.03 25.54 -2.88
CA ILE A 65 80.36 24.53 -3.70
C ILE A 65 80.05 23.28 -2.87
N PHE A 66 80.99 22.82 -2.04
CA PHE A 66 80.78 21.68 -1.15
C PHE A 66 79.65 21.94 -0.14
N LEU A 67 79.60 23.15 0.45
CA LEU A 67 78.55 23.54 1.38
C LEU A 67 77.18 23.63 0.68
N LEU A 68 77.13 24.15 -0.56
CA LEU A 68 75.91 24.14 -1.38
C LEU A 68 75.43 22.73 -1.69
N ILE A 69 76.33 21.83 -2.10
CA ILE A 69 75.98 20.43 -2.38
C ILE A 69 75.47 19.74 -1.11
N LEU A 70 76.18 19.89 0.02
CA LEU A 70 75.77 19.34 1.30
C LEU A 70 74.41 19.90 1.74
N GLY A 71 74.21 21.22 1.59
CA GLY A 71 72.95 21.90 1.88
C GLY A 71 71.81 21.39 1.02
N THR A 72 72.05 21.14 -0.27
CA THR A 72 71.05 20.59 -1.19
C THR A 72 70.68 19.14 -0.82
N ILE A 73 71.68 18.31 -0.46
CA ILE A 73 71.46 16.93 0.00
C ILE A 73 70.63 16.91 1.27
N VAL A 74 71.00 17.72 2.27
CA VAL A 74 70.25 17.85 3.53
C VAL A 74 68.84 18.37 3.27
N TYR A 75 68.68 19.40 2.45
CA TYR A 75 67.36 19.93 2.08
C TYR A 75 66.48 18.87 1.40
N SER A 76 67.02 18.10 0.45
CA SER A 76 66.28 17.04 -0.23
C SER A 76 65.85 15.90 0.70
N ARG A 77 66.61 15.64 1.77
CA ARG A 77 66.26 14.67 2.82
C ARG A 77 65.18 15.18 3.78
N LEU A 78 65.16 16.48 4.04
CA LEU A 78 64.24 17.10 5.01
C LEU A 78 62.93 17.58 4.36
N TYR A 79 62.94 17.89 3.07
CA TYR A 79 61.78 18.37 2.34
C TYR A 79 60.94 17.20 1.83
N GLN A 80 59.76 17.01 2.42
CA GLN A 80 58.80 16.01 1.95
C GLN A 80 57.61 16.70 1.28
N VAL A 81 57.25 16.21 0.10
CA VAL A 81 56.09 16.68 -0.66
C VAL A 81 54.89 15.81 -0.35
N THR A 82 53.76 16.45 -0.10
CA THR A 82 52.48 15.80 0.17
C THR A 82 51.77 15.50 -1.15
N PRO A 83 51.44 14.24 -1.47
CA PRO A 83 50.62 13.92 -2.63
C PRO A 83 49.17 14.39 -2.41
N ALA A 84 48.43 14.64 -3.48
CA ALA A 84 47.06 15.19 -3.41
C ALA A 84 46.07 14.34 -2.58
N ASN A 85 46.32 13.04 -2.48
CA ASN A 85 45.42 12.07 -1.86
C ASN A 85 45.67 11.87 -0.35
N GLU A 86 46.65 12.55 0.24
CA GLU A 86 46.92 12.49 1.68
C GLU A 86 47.23 13.88 2.25
N ALA A 87 46.99 14.09 3.53
CA ALA A 87 47.40 15.27 4.27
C ALA A 87 48.52 14.90 5.24
N PHE A 88 49.44 15.84 5.45
CA PHE A 88 50.49 15.69 6.44
C PHE A 88 50.17 16.52 7.66
N VAL A 89 50.22 15.87 8.83
CA VAL A 89 50.15 16.56 10.11
C VAL A 89 51.54 16.54 10.72
N LYS A 90 52.18 17.71 10.68
CA LYS A 90 53.46 17.93 11.35
C LYS A 90 53.18 18.28 12.80
N THR A 91 53.68 17.44 13.70
CA THR A 91 53.58 17.63 15.14
C THR A 91 54.98 17.77 15.73
N GLY A 92 55.30 18.94 16.28
CA GLY A 92 56.65 19.20 16.77
C GLY A 92 57.04 20.67 16.67
N GLY A 93 58.34 20.92 16.74
CA GLY A 93 58.94 22.23 16.54
C GLY A 93 60.11 22.51 17.48
N VAL A 94 61.18 23.10 16.93
CA VAL A 94 62.41 23.45 17.67
C VAL A 94 62.18 24.57 18.69
N VAL A 95 61.31 25.54 18.36
CA VAL A 95 61.07 26.74 19.18
C VAL A 95 59.66 26.76 19.79
N ARG A 96 58.64 26.27 19.07
CA ARG A 96 57.26 26.26 19.55
C ARG A 96 56.57 24.98 19.09
N LYS A 97 56.06 24.18 20.03
CA LYS A 97 55.27 22.99 19.73
C LYS A 97 53.95 23.43 19.13
N ARG A 98 53.79 23.26 17.81
CA ARG A 98 52.54 23.54 17.08
C ARG A 98 52.19 22.35 16.21
N ARG A 99 50.90 22.00 16.15
CA ARG A 99 50.39 21.06 15.17
C ARG A 99 50.00 21.83 13.92
N THR A 100 50.66 21.53 12.82
CA THR A 100 50.41 22.19 11.53
C THR A 100 49.92 21.16 10.53
N VAL A 101 48.79 21.44 9.89
CA VAL A 101 48.24 20.60 8.81
C VAL A 101 48.74 21.18 7.49
N ILE A 102 49.42 20.36 6.71
CA ILE A 102 49.91 20.70 5.37
C ILE A 102 49.06 19.94 4.36
N LYS A 103 48.34 20.70 3.53
CA LYS A 103 47.56 20.23 2.39
C LYS A 103 48.27 20.73 1.14
N HIS A 104 48.46 19.87 0.14
CA HIS A 104 48.91 20.27 -1.21
C HIS A 104 50.14 21.18 -1.19
N GLY A 105 51.32 20.60 -0.98
CA GLY A 105 52.58 21.35 -0.91
C GLY A 105 53.71 20.49 -0.38
N GLY A 106 54.81 21.12 0.02
CA GLY A 106 55.89 20.46 0.74
C GLY A 106 56.15 21.11 2.09
N CYS A 107 56.67 20.32 3.01
CA CYS A 107 57.05 20.81 4.33
C CYS A 107 58.44 20.31 4.71
N LEU A 108 59.16 21.15 5.45
CA LEU A 108 60.43 20.78 6.05
C LEU A 108 60.15 20.00 7.34
N VAL A 109 60.59 18.74 7.39
CA VAL A 109 60.41 17.85 8.54
C VAL A 109 61.79 17.55 9.11
N LEU A 110 62.04 18.03 10.33
CA LEU A 110 63.27 17.72 11.06
C LEU A 110 63.06 16.42 11.85
N PRO A 111 63.69 15.28 11.48
CA PRO A 111 63.36 13.97 12.05
C PRO A 111 63.55 13.86 13.57
N VAL A 112 64.37 14.72 14.16
CA VAL A 112 64.62 14.77 15.61
C VAL A 112 63.54 15.55 16.37
N PHE A 113 62.97 16.61 15.76
CA PHE A 113 62.08 17.55 16.46
C PHE A 113 60.63 17.48 16.01
N ASP A 114 60.37 16.86 14.86
CA ASP A 114 59.07 16.80 14.21
C ASP A 114 58.68 15.34 13.94
N ARG A 115 57.46 14.98 14.32
CA ARG A 115 56.79 13.77 13.84
C ARG A 115 55.83 14.13 12.72
N LEU A 116 55.96 13.43 11.60
CA LEU A 116 55.07 13.55 10.46
C LEU A 116 54.06 12.42 10.49
N THR A 117 52.78 12.76 10.62
CA THR A 117 51.69 11.79 10.47
C THR A 117 51.05 11.90 9.10
N ARG A 118 50.86 10.77 8.42
CA ARG A 118 50.16 10.69 7.13
C ARG A 118 48.69 10.35 7.32
N VAL A 119 47.82 11.15 6.73
CA VAL A 119 46.37 11.04 6.83
C VAL A 119 45.78 10.86 5.43
N PRO A 120 45.20 9.70 5.08
CA PRO A 120 44.56 9.52 3.78
C PRO A 120 43.30 10.39 3.69
N LEU A 121 43.14 11.12 2.59
CA LEU A 121 41.94 11.91 2.29
C LEU A 121 40.98 11.18 1.33
N LYS A 122 41.44 10.08 0.73
CA LYS A 122 40.63 9.25 -0.16
C LYS A 122 39.48 8.60 0.59
N GLU A 123 38.37 8.39 -0.12
CA GLU A 123 37.25 7.59 0.36
C GLU A 123 37.64 6.11 0.50
N ILE A 124 37.09 5.49 1.53
CA ILE A 124 37.30 4.10 1.88
C ILE A 124 35.92 3.47 2.13
N SER A 125 35.67 2.33 1.51
CA SER A 125 34.49 1.50 1.77
C SER A 125 34.78 0.53 2.91
N ILE A 126 33.92 0.51 3.92
CA ILE A 126 33.97 -0.43 5.04
C ILE A 126 32.68 -1.20 5.08
N ASP A 127 32.78 -2.52 4.94
CA ASP A 127 31.65 -3.43 5.00
C ASP A 127 31.43 -3.90 6.44
N VAL A 128 30.22 -3.72 6.93
CA VAL A 128 29.76 -4.23 8.23
C VAL A 128 28.70 -5.29 7.96
N GLU A 129 29.05 -6.53 8.25
CA GLU A 129 28.18 -7.69 8.07
C GLU A 129 27.67 -8.19 9.43
N ARG A 130 26.36 -8.41 9.50
CA ARG A 130 25.68 -8.94 10.68
C ARG A 130 24.79 -10.09 10.25
N THR A 131 25.21 -11.31 10.61
CA THR A 131 24.58 -12.56 10.20
C THR A 131 24.42 -13.52 11.38
N GLY A 132 23.36 -14.32 11.36
CA GLY A 132 23.10 -15.41 12.32
C GLY A 132 22.95 -14.91 13.76
N LYS A 133 23.89 -15.27 14.65
CA LYS A 133 23.82 -14.86 16.06
C LYS A 133 23.99 -13.35 16.26
N LEU A 134 24.71 -12.69 15.35
CA LEU A 134 24.93 -11.25 15.36
C LEU A 134 23.88 -10.48 14.55
N ALA A 135 22.87 -11.17 14.00
CA ALA A 135 21.77 -10.57 13.27
C ALA A 135 21.11 -9.44 14.07
N VAL A 136 20.67 -8.43 13.35
CA VAL A 136 20.07 -7.23 13.93
C VAL A 136 18.59 -7.51 14.21
N ARG A 137 18.07 -7.05 15.36
CA ARG A 137 16.66 -7.23 15.68
C ARG A 137 15.84 -6.03 15.24
N THR A 138 14.76 -6.30 14.53
CA THR A 138 13.82 -5.29 14.02
C THR A 138 12.70 -4.98 15.02
N GLN A 139 11.84 -4.01 14.70
CA GLN A 139 10.70 -3.61 15.55
C GLN A 139 9.73 -4.77 15.84
N ASP A 140 9.53 -5.66 14.89
CA ASP A 140 8.69 -6.87 14.96
C ASP A 140 9.38 -8.07 15.62
N TYR A 141 10.50 -7.85 16.31
CA TYR A 141 11.30 -8.85 17.01
C TYR A 141 11.92 -9.93 16.11
N LEU A 142 11.83 -9.80 14.79
CA LEU A 142 12.51 -10.66 13.83
C LEU A 142 14.00 -10.34 13.79
N ARG A 143 14.79 -11.32 13.36
CA ARG A 143 16.22 -11.16 13.15
C ARG A 143 16.50 -10.96 11.67
N ALA A 144 17.26 -9.93 11.35
CA ALA A 144 17.60 -9.52 10.00
C ALA A 144 19.10 -9.70 9.77
N ASP A 145 19.44 -10.51 8.78
CA ASP A 145 20.78 -10.66 8.26
C ASP A 145 20.99 -9.58 7.20
N MET A 146 22.02 -8.76 7.38
CA MET A 146 22.28 -7.63 6.48
C MET A 146 23.76 -7.31 6.35
N ARG A 147 24.12 -6.81 5.18
CA ARG A 147 25.44 -6.26 4.85
C ARG A 147 25.30 -4.79 4.48
N VAL A 148 25.95 -3.93 5.25
CA VAL A 148 25.93 -2.47 5.02
C VAL A 148 27.34 -1.99 4.72
N THR A 149 27.50 -1.32 3.60
CA THR A 149 28.76 -0.71 3.15
C THR A 149 28.73 0.78 3.46
N PHE A 150 29.68 1.23 4.28
CA PHE A 150 29.86 2.64 4.62
C PHE A 150 31.00 3.23 3.79
N PHE A 151 30.71 4.31 3.08
CA PHE A 151 31.70 5.08 2.33
C PHE A 151 32.14 6.28 3.14
N VAL A 152 33.35 6.21 3.69
CA VAL A 152 33.85 7.16 4.69
C VAL A 152 35.15 7.79 4.21
N CYS A 153 35.32 9.06 4.50
CA CYS A 153 36.55 9.80 4.25
C CYS A 153 36.91 10.70 5.44
N ILE A 154 38.10 11.27 5.41
CA ILE A 154 38.48 12.39 6.29
C ILE A 154 38.40 13.64 5.43
N ASN A 155 37.49 14.54 5.77
CA ASN A 155 37.36 15.81 5.08
C ASN A 155 38.66 16.61 5.09
N ALA A 156 38.91 17.37 4.03
CA ALA A 156 40.07 18.24 3.91
C ALA A 156 39.98 19.50 4.80
N VAL A 157 39.29 19.44 5.93
CA VAL A 157 39.16 20.50 6.94
C VAL A 157 40.27 20.33 7.97
N GLU A 158 40.85 21.44 8.43
CA GLU A 158 42.00 21.37 9.36
C GLU A 158 41.63 20.72 10.71
N GLU A 159 40.41 20.95 11.21
CA GLU A 159 39.91 20.40 12.46
C GLU A 159 39.69 18.88 12.40
N ASP A 160 39.08 18.38 11.31
CA ASP A 160 38.82 16.96 11.11
C ASP A 160 40.12 16.17 10.99
N ILE A 161 41.08 16.70 10.21
CA ILE A 161 42.41 16.10 10.05
C ILE A 161 43.16 16.02 11.39
N LYS A 162 43.10 17.07 12.23
CA LYS A 162 43.72 17.07 13.56
C LYS A 162 43.06 16.03 14.47
N THR A 163 41.74 15.99 14.49
CA THR A 163 40.97 15.07 15.34
C THR A 163 41.20 13.62 14.93
N ALA A 164 41.16 13.31 13.64
CA ALA A 164 41.46 11.99 13.09
C ALA A 164 42.89 11.58 13.38
N THR A 165 43.85 12.50 13.24
CA THR A 165 45.25 12.23 13.61
C THR A 165 45.40 11.87 15.08
N GLU A 166 44.70 12.55 15.98
CA GLU A 166 44.82 12.29 17.42
C GLU A 166 44.17 10.97 17.85
N ARG A 167 43.09 10.56 17.19
CA ARG A 167 42.28 9.41 17.60
C ARG A 167 42.58 8.12 16.85
N LEU A 168 43.02 8.22 15.59
CA LEU A 168 43.21 7.07 14.70
C LEU A 168 44.67 6.80 14.35
N SER A 169 45.57 7.76 14.51
CA SER A 169 46.97 7.58 14.11
C SER A 169 47.66 6.54 14.99
N GLN A 170 48.17 5.49 14.38
CA GLN A 170 49.09 4.55 14.99
C GLN A 170 50.46 4.64 14.30
N ASN A 171 51.54 4.79 15.07
CA ASN A 171 52.92 4.85 14.53
C ASN A 171 53.14 5.92 13.43
N GLY A 172 52.41 7.04 13.50
CA GLY A 172 52.55 8.15 12.54
C GLY A 172 51.90 7.91 11.17
N LYS A 173 50.98 6.95 11.06
CA LYS A 173 50.14 6.77 9.87
C LYS A 173 48.73 6.34 10.30
N ILE A 174 47.74 6.64 9.46
CA ILE A 174 46.39 6.08 9.60
C ILE A 174 46.22 5.01 8.54
N THR A 175 45.96 3.78 8.97
CA THR A 175 45.68 2.66 8.06
C THR A 175 44.18 2.46 7.89
N VAL A 176 43.80 1.71 6.85
CA VAL A 176 42.40 1.34 6.60
C VAL A 176 41.82 0.54 7.78
N GLU A 177 42.64 -0.30 8.39
CA GLU A 177 42.26 -1.13 9.55
C GLU A 177 41.96 -0.28 10.79
N ASP A 178 42.70 0.81 11.02
CA ASP A 178 42.43 1.74 12.12
C ASP A 178 41.06 2.42 11.96
N ILE A 179 40.74 2.83 10.73
CA ILE A 179 39.46 3.44 10.39
C ILE A 179 38.34 2.40 10.53
N LYS A 180 38.53 1.19 10.01
CA LYS A 180 37.57 0.08 10.14
C LYS A 180 37.24 -0.21 11.60
N ASN A 181 38.26 -0.40 12.45
CA ASN A 181 38.08 -0.68 13.88
C ASN A 181 37.37 0.47 14.62
N ALA A 182 37.61 1.71 14.20
CA ALA A 182 36.92 2.86 14.78
C ALA A 182 35.44 2.94 14.37
N ILE A 183 35.08 2.53 13.15
CA ILE A 183 33.72 2.64 12.64
C ILE A 183 32.88 1.43 12.99
N GLU A 184 33.41 0.22 12.91
CA GLU A 184 32.64 -1.02 12.95
C GLU A 184 31.69 -1.12 14.15
N LYS A 185 32.16 -0.78 15.36
CA LYS A 185 31.32 -0.80 16.56
C LYS A 185 30.23 0.27 16.56
N ARG A 186 30.57 1.49 16.13
CA ARG A 186 29.63 2.62 16.06
C ARG A 186 28.57 2.40 14.98
N ALA A 187 28.98 1.82 13.86
CA ALA A 187 28.09 1.41 12.80
C ALA A 187 27.15 0.30 13.25
N ASP A 188 27.64 -0.71 14.00
CA ASP A 188 26.78 -1.76 14.57
C ASP A 188 25.71 -1.16 15.49
N ASP A 189 26.10 -0.24 16.37
CA ASP A 189 25.18 0.44 17.28
C ASP A 189 24.12 1.26 16.52
N ALA A 190 24.54 2.01 15.49
CA ALA A 190 23.64 2.81 14.65
C ALA A 190 22.66 1.95 13.85
N ILE A 191 23.14 0.85 13.23
CA ILE A 191 22.30 -0.10 12.50
C ILE A 191 21.28 -0.73 13.44
N ARG A 192 21.69 -1.19 14.63
CA ARG A 192 20.78 -1.77 15.62
C ARG A 192 19.72 -0.77 16.10
N ALA A 193 20.13 0.47 16.32
CA ALA A 193 19.21 1.52 16.77
C ALA A 193 18.16 1.84 15.70
N ALA A 194 18.58 2.00 14.45
CA ALA A 194 17.66 2.21 13.32
C ALA A 194 16.78 0.99 13.06
N ALA A 195 17.31 -0.23 13.14
CA ALA A 195 16.52 -1.43 12.84
C ALA A 195 15.40 -1.62 13.87
N LYS A 196 15.63 -1.23 15.13
CA LYS A 196 14.63 -1.34 16.19
C LYS A 196 13.40 -0.44 15.98
N SER A 197 13.52 0.63 15.18
CA SER A 197 12.41 1.54 14.89
C SER A 197 11.52 1.08 13.72
N LYS A 198 12.01 0.20 12.82
CA LYS A 198 11.30 -0.26 11.62
C LYS A 198 11.04 -1.78 11.61
N LYS A 199 9.99 -2.22 10.92
CA LYS A 199 9.71 -3.65 10.69
C LYS A 199 10.59 -4.22 9.58
N LEU A 200 10.82 -5.53 9.56
CA LEU A 200 11.66 -6.16 8.55
C LEU A 200 11.20 -5.86 7.11
N ALA A 201 9.89 -5.96 6.85
CA ALA A 201 9.31 -5.67 5.54
C ALA A 201 9.44 -4.19 5.12
N ASP A 202 9.38 -3.26 6.08
CA ASP A 202 9.52 -1.82 5.81
C ASP A 202 10.97 -1.47 5.45
N ILE A 203 11.95 -2.16 6.06
CA ILE A 203 13.37 -1.96 5.73
C ILE A 203 13.68 -2.49 4.33
N ASP A 204 13.11 -3.64 3.95
CA ASP A 204 13.35 -4.19 2.59
C ASP A 204 12.67 -3.34 1.49
N SER A 205 11.47 -2.82 1.77
CA SER A 205 10.75 -1.95 0.82
C SER A 205 11.32 -0.53 0.71
N ASP A 206 11.77 0.08 1.82
CA ASP A 206 12.38 1.42 1.85
C ASP A 206 13.82 1.40 2.41
N LYS A 207 14.73 0.84 1.62
CA LYS A 207 16.17 0.76 1.97
C LYS A 207 16.80 2.14 2.07
N LEU A 208 16.40 3.09 1.22
CA LEU A 208 16.95 4.45 1.24
C LEU A 208 16.55 5.20 2.50
N GLY A 209 15.28 5.12 2.91
CA GLY A 209 14.83 5.72 4.15
C GLY A 209 15.49 5.09 5.38
N PHE A 210 15.80 3.78 5.35
CA PHE A 210 16.61 3.15 6.40
C PHE A 210 18.06 3.66 6.40
N ALA A 211 18.69 3.77 5.23
CA ALA A 211 20.06 4.31 5.11
C ALA A 211 20.17 5.72 5.69
N GLN A 212 19.20 6.58 5.42
CA GLN A 212 19.18 7.95 5.95
C GLN A 212 19.07 7.98 7.47
N GLU A 213 18.27 7.09 8.07
CA GLU A 213 18.14 7.00 9.53
C GLU A 213 19.45 6.52 10.17
N VAL A 214 20.11 5.51 9.59
CA VAL A 214 21.44 5.07 10.02
C VAL A 214 22.47 6.19 9.88
N LEU A 215 22.42 6.97 8.79
CA LEU A 215 23.30 8.13 8.56
C LEU A 215 23.13 9.16 9.67
N ASN A 216 21.90 9.56 9.96
CA ASN A 216 21.62 10.57 10.99
C ASN A 216 22.07 10.13 12.39
N LEU A 217 22.01 8.83 12.69
CA LEU A 217 22.45 8.27 13.97
C LEU A 217 23.98 8.18 14.08
N ILE A 218 24.67 7.84 13.00
CA ILE A 218 26.13 7.61 13.02
C ILE A 218 26.94 8.90 12.84
N GLU A 219 26.40 9.91 12.15
CA GLU A 219 27.10 11.16 11.81
C GLU A 219 27.70 11.89 13.03
N PRO A 220 26.99 12.08 14.17
CA PRO A 220 27.55 12.72 15.36
C PRO A 220 28.75 11.96 15.94
N ASP A 221 28.74 10.63 15.84
CA ASP A 221 29.77 9.76 16.38
C ASP A 221 31.00 9.68 15.48
N LEU A 222 30.84 9.74 14.16
CA LEU A 222 31.95 9.85 13.21
C LEU A 222 32.64 11.21 13.32
N LYS A 223 31.86 12.29 13.48
CA LYS A 223 32.40 13.65 13.66
C LYS A 223 33.32 13.75 14.88
N LYS A 224 32.99 13.06 15.98
CA LYS A 224 33.88 12.98 17.16
C LYS A 224 35.25 12.42 16.77
N VAL A 225 35.33 11.49 15.84
CA VAL A 225 36.58 10.85 15.41
C VAL A 225 37.30 11.66 14.32
N GLY A 226 36.65 12.67 13.73
CA GLY A 226 37.17 13.41 12.57
C GLY A 226 36.96 12.66 11.25
N LEU A 227 35.98 11.74 11.22
CA LEU A 227 35.55 11.02 10.03
C LEU A 227 34.24 11.60 9.53
N THR A 228 34.05 11.59 8.22
CA THR A 228 32.81 12.03 7.56
C THR A 228 32.29 10.94 6.64
N LEU A 229 30.99 10.70 6.74
CA LEU A 229 30.29 9.72 5.92
C LEU A 229 29.82 10.39 4.64
N ASN A 230 30.21 9.85 3.50
CA ASN A 230 29.74 10.32 2.20
C ASN A 230 28.45 9.63 1.80
N ASN A 231 28.41 8.30 1.94
CA ASN A 231 27.28 7.49 1.51
C ASN A 231 27.19 6.19 2.33
N ILE A 232 25.99 5.62 2.38
CA ILE A 232 25.70 4.29 2.91
C ILE A 232 24.99 3.48 1.82
N ALA A 233 25.50 2.30 1.52
CA ALA A 233 24.80 1.33 0.70
C ALA A 233 24.38 0.13 1.55
N ILE A 234 23.12 -0.24 1.47
CA ILE A 234 22.60 -1.45 2.11
C ILE A 234 22.45 -2.51 1.02
N SER A 235 22.96 -3.70 1.29
CA SER A 235 22.82 -4.85 0.41
C SER A 235 21.42 -5.46 0.55
N GLU A 236 21.25 -6.70 0.10
CA GLU A 236 20.04 -7.47 0.38
C GLU A 236 19.90 -7.75 1.89
N ILE A 237 18.65 -7.83 2.34
CA ILE A 237 18.28 -8.02 3.75
C ILE A 237 17.42 -9.27 3.79
N GLU A 238 17.82 -10.22 4.61
CA GLU A 238 17.12 -11.50 4.73
C GLU A 238 16.69 -11.73 6.18
N GLU A 239 15.59 -12.46 6.36
CA GLU A 239 15.24 -12.97 7.69
C GLU A 239 16.28 -14.03 8.09
N SER A 240 16.84 -13.92 9.29
CA SER A 240 17.77 -14.92 9.80
C SER A 240 17.01 -16.14 10.36
N ASP A 241 17.51 -17.33 10.06
CA ASP A 241 16.93 -18.59 10.59
C ASP A 241 17.30 -18.87 12.05
N THR A 242 18.17 -18.05 12.66
CA THR A 242 18.71 -18.30 14.01
C THR A 242 17.78 -17.75 15.08
N TYR A 243 16.81 -18.54 15.54
CA TYR A 243 15.91 -18.21 16.66
C TYR A 243 16.13 -19.11 17.87
N ASP A 244 16.37 -18.52 19.04
CA ASP A 244 16.48 -19.26 20.30
C ASP A 244 15.12 -19.36 21.00
N THR A 245 14.54 -20.56 21.10
CA THR A 245 13.23 -20.77 21.76
C THR A 245 13.21 -20.41 23.25
N ASN A 246 14.39 -20.41 23.89
CA ASN A 246 14.55 -20.01 25.29
C ASN A 246 14.65 -18.49 25.49
N ASN A 247 14.75 -17.71 24.41
CA ASN A 247 14.84 -16.25 24.47
C ASN A 247 13.44 -15.63 24.28
N PHE A 248 13.02 -14.78 25.21
CA PHE A 248 11.72 -14.10 25.16
C PHE A 248 11.49 -13.34 23.85
N PHE A 249 12.49 -12.60 23.35
CA PHE A 249 12.31 -11.78 22.16
C PHE A 249 12.18 -12.64 20.90
N ASP A 250 12.99 -13.68 20.80
CA ASP A 250 12.97 -14.58 19.65
C ASP A 250 11.66 -15.39 19.63
N ALA A 251 11.14 -15.79 20.79
CA ALA A 251 9.82 -16.40 20.91
C ALA A 251 8.68 -15.48 20.46
N GLN A 252 8.75 -14.16 20.75
CA GLN A 252 7.77 -13.20 20.25
C GLN A 252 7.84 -13.02 18.74
N GLY A 253 9.05 -12.95 18.15
CA GLY A 253 9.24 -12.87 16.71
C GLY A 253 8.63 -14.07 15.99
N VAL A 254 8.95 -15.30 16.45
CA VAL A 254 8.38 -16.54 15.89
C VAL A 254 6.86 -16.59 16.04
N LYS A 255 6.31 -16.12 17.17
CA LYS A 255 4.86 -16.04 17.38
C LYS A 255 4.20 -15.09 16.37
N LEU A 256 4.73 -13.87 16.22
CA LEU A 256 4.19 -12.87 15.29
C LEU A 256 4.28 -13.35 13.83
N ARG A 257 5.40 -13.96 13.45
CA ARG A 257 5.61 -14.61 12.15
C ARG A 257 4.56 -15.68 11.90
N THR A 258 4.38 -16.59 12.85
CA THR A 258 3.42 -17.70 12.74
C THR A 258 1.99 -17.19 12.65
N GLU A 259 1.62 -16.19 13.46
CA GLU A 259 0.30 -15.58 13.41
C GLU A 259 0.04 -14.91 12.04
N THR A 260 1.03 -14.19 11.51
CA THR A 260 0.94 -13.53 10.21
C THR A 260 0.78 -14.57 9.10
N ILE A 261 1.57 -15.64 9.12
CA ILE A 261 1.46 -16.75 8.16
C ILE A 261 0.09 -17.42 8.25
N GLN A 262 -0.38 -17.74 9.46
CA GLN A 262 -1.71 -18.35 9.66
C GLN A 262 -2.84 -17.43 9.20
N ARG A 263 -2.72 -16.12 9.43
CA ARG A 263 -3.69 -15.14 8.94
C ARG A 263 -3.73 -15.12 7.42
N SER A 264 -2.57 -15.11 6.76
CA SER A 264 -2.47 -15.16 5.30
C SER A 264 -3.01 -16.47 4.73
N ILE A 265 -2.77 -17.60 5.39
CA ILE A 265 -3.36 -18.90 4.99
C ILE A 265 -4.88 -18.87 5.12
N LYS A 266 -5.41 -18.42 6.27
CA LYS A 266 -6.86 -18.29 6.49
C LYS A 266 -7.53 -17.37 5.47
N GLN A 267 -6.90 -16.25 5.13
CA GLN A 267 -7.41 -15.34 4.09
C GLN A 267 -7.46 -16.03 2.72
N LYS A 268 -6.43 -16.80 2.36
CA LYS A 268 -6.44 -17.59 1.12
C LYS A 268 -7.55 -18.63 1.13
N GLU A 269 -7.68 -19.39 2.23
CA GLU A 269 -8.75 -20.38 2.41
C GLU A 269 -10.14 -19.76 2.34
N GLU A 270 -10.36 -18.59 2.95
CA GLU A 270 -11.63 -17.85 2.89
C GLU A 270 -11.97 -17.46 1.44
N VAL A 271 -11.00 -16.93 0.69
CA VAL A 271 -11.18 -16.57 -0.72
C VAL A 271 -11.47 -17.80 -1.57
N GLU A 272 -10.76 -18.91 -1.34
CA GLU A 272 -10.99 -20.17 -2.04
C GLU A 272 -12.40 -20.72 -1.76
N LEU A 273 -12.85 -20.72 -0.49
CA LEU A 273 -14.20 -21.15 -0.12
C LEU A 273 -15.30 -20.29 -0.73
N ILE A 274 -15.11 -18.96 -0.79
CA ILE A 274 -16.04 -18.05 -1.47
C ILE A 274 -16.09 -18.38 -2.96
N THR A 275 -14.93 -18.51 -3.60
CA THR A 275 -14.82 -18.85 -5.02
C THR A 275 -15.48 -20.20 -5.33
N GLU A 276 -15.32 -21.19 -4.45
CA GLU A 276 -15.98 -22.49 -4.60
C GLU A 276 -17.50 -22.42 -4.44
N LYS A 277 -18.01 -21.61 -3.50
CA LYS A 277 -19.44 -21.40 -3.31
C LYS A 277 -20.04 -20.72 -4.54
N GLU A 278 -19.40 -19.67 -5.05
CA GLU A 278 -19.82 -18.99 -6.27
C GLU A 278 -19.84 -19.96 -7.47
N ARG A 279 -18.78 -20.78 -7.63
CA ARG A 279 -18.76 -21.82 -8.67
C ARG A 279 -19.89 -22.83 -8.52
N ARG A 280 -20.16 -23.28 -7.29
CA ARG A 280 -21.28 -24.19 -6.99
C ARG A 280 -22.62 -23.54 -7.32
N GLU A 281 -22.86 -22.31 -6.90
CA GLU A 281 -24.08 -21.57 -7.19
C GLU A 281 -24.29 -21.37 -8.70
N ILE A 282 -23.24 -21.00 -9.44
CA ILE A 282 -23.28 -20.88 -10.89
C ILE A 282 -23.60 -22.23 -11.53
N SER A 283 -22.99 -23.32 -11.07
CA SER A 283 -23.27 -24.67 -11.61
C SER A 283 -24.71 -25.12 -11.36
N LEU A 284 -25.25 -24.86 -10.16
CA LEU A 284 -26.63 -25.16 -9.80
C LEU A 284 -27.61 -24.31 -10.60
N ALA A 285 -27.35 -23.00 -10.72
CA ALA A 285 -28.16 -22.10 -11.52
C ALA A 285 -28.19 -22.53 -13.00
N THR A 286 -27.02 -22.90 -13.55
CA THR A 286 -26.90 -23.43 -14.91
C THR A 286 -27.70 -24.72 -15.07
N GLN A 287 -27.66 -25.63 -14.09
CA GLN A 287 -28.41 -26.88 -14.13
C GLN A 287 -29.93 -26.65 -14.09
N VAL A 288 -30.40 -25.76 -13.20
CA VAL A 288 -31.81 -25.36 -13.16
C VAL A 288 -32.24 -24.70 -14.47
N GLU A 289 -31.39 -23.87 -15.08
CA GLU A 289 -31.69 -23.25 -16.37
C GLU A 289 -31.79 -24.29 -17.50
N ILE A 290 -30.90 -25.30 -17.51
CA ILE A 290 -30.96 -26.42 -18.46
C ILE A 290 -32.25 -27.21 -18.26
N GLU A 291 -32.58 -27.61 -17.03
CA GLU A 291 -33.82 -28.34 -16.74
C GLU A 291 -35.06 -27.55 -17.15
N GLN A 292 -35.10 -26.23 -16.91
CA GLN A 292 -36.19 -25.38 -17.38
C GLN A 292 -36.28 -25.33 -18.90
N LYS A 293 -35.15 -25.22 -19.60
CA LYS A 293 -35.11 -25.27 -21.07
C LYS A 293 -35.57 -26.62 -21.60
N GLU A 294 -35.17 -27.72 -20.99
CA GLU A 294 -35.62 -29.07 -21.35
C GLU A 294 -37.12 -29.26 -21.10
N LEU A 295 -37.64 -28.80 -19.95
CA LEU A 295 -39.06 -28.87 -19.62
C LEU A 295 -39.89 -28.01 -20.60
N ASN A 296 -39.42 -26.81 -20.93
CA ASN A 296 -40.06 -25.95 -21.92
C ASN A 296 -40.02 -26.55 -23.32
N ALA A 297 -38.87 -27.09 -23.75
CA ALA A 297 -38.76 -27.81 -25.01
C ALA A 297 -39.67 -29.03 -25.05
N ARG A 298 -39.82 -29.75 -23.94
CA ARG A 298 -40.73 -30.89 -23.81
C ARG A 298 -42.19 -30.45 -23.91
N LYS A 299 -42.59 -29.38 -23.22
CA LYS A 299 -43.94 -28.78 -23.35
C LYS A 299 -44.23 -28.37 -24.78
N GLN A 300 -43.32 -27.62 -25.42
CA GLN A 300 -43.45 -27.24 -26.81
C GLN A 300 -43.54 -28.46 -27.74
N SER A 301 -42.76 -29.51 -27.50
CA SER A 301 -42.84 -30.74 -28.29
C SER A 301 -44.21 -31.44 -28.16
N LEU A 302 -44.77 -31.48 -26.94
CA LEU A 302 -46.10 -32.04 -26.69
C LEU A 302 -47.21 -31.19 -27.31
N ASP A 303 -47.08 -29.86 -27.28
CA ASP A 303 -48.05 -28.96 -27.91
C ASP A 303 -47.99 -29.11 -29.44
N ILE A 304 -46.79 -29.20 -30.03
CA ILE A 304 -46.63 -29.51 -31.46
C ILE A 304 -47.25 -30.88 -31.81
N GLU A 305 -47.07 -31.89 -30.95
CA GLU A 305 -47.65 -33.23 -31.17
C GLU A 305 -49.18 -33.20 -31.12
N LYS A 306 -49.76 -32.49 -30.15
CA LYS A 306 -51.22 -32.24 -30.10
C LYS A 306 -51.70 -31.46 -31.31
N ASP A 307 -50.98 -30.43 -31.74
CA ASP A 307 -51.34 -29.63 -32.92
C ASP A 307 -51.26 -30.47 -34.20
N LYS A 308 -50.27 -31.36 -34.30
CA LYS A 308 -50.19 -32.35 -35.39
C LYS A 308 -51.37 -33.31 -35.38
N GLU A 309 -51.68 -33.94 -34.23
CA GLU A 309 -52.85 -34.83 -34.12
C GLU A 309 -54.14 -34.09 -34.47
N ASN A 310 -54.32 -32.87 -33.97
CA ASN A 310 -55.49 -32.04 -34.29
C ASN A 310 -55.56 -31.71 -35.79
N ALA A 311 -54.44 -31.38 -36.43
CA ALA A 311 -54.36 -31.11 -37.86
C ALA A 311 -54.65 -32.36 -38.70
N GLU A 312 -54.11 -33.53 -38.31
CA GLU A 312 -54.39 -34.82 -38.96
C GLU A 312 -55.87 -35.20 -38.83
N LEU A 313 -56.45 -35.00 -37.65
CA LEU A 313 -57.85 -35.31 -37.38
C LEU A 313 -58.78 -34.36 -38.15
N ALA A 314 -58.44 -33.07 -38.22
CA ALA A 314 -59.14 -32.10 -39.07
C ALA A 314 -59.05 -32.48 -40.55
N GLN A 315 -57.87 -32.89 -41.03
CA GLN A 315 -57.67 -33.35 -42.40
C GLN A 315 -58.48 -34.63 -42.69
N GLN A 316 -58.54 -35.59 -41.75
CA GLN A 316 -59.36 -36.79 -41.90
C GLN A 316 -60.85 -36.45 -41.97
N LEU A 317 -61.34 -35.57 -41.10
CA LEU A 317 -62.73 -35.10 -41.13
C LEU A 317 -63.04 -34.39 -42.46
N GLU A 318 -62.14 -33.57 -42.96
CA GLU A 318 -62.29 -32.90 -44.25
C GLU A 318 -62.35 -33.91 -45.40
N VAL A 319 -61.43 -34.87 -45.45
CA VAL A 319 -61.44 -35.95 -46.46
C VAL A 319 -62.71 -36.80 -46.36
N GLN A 320 -63.19 -37.11 -45.15
CA GLN A 320 -64.44 -37.83 -44.95
C GLN A 320 -65.65 -37.01 -45.44
N SER A 321 -65.70 -35.72 -45.13
CA SER A 321 -66.76 -34.82 -45.60
C SER A 321 -66.77 -34.71 -47.13
N LEU A 322 -65.60 -34.60 -47.76
CA LEU A 322 -65.44 -34.54 -49.20
C LEU A 322 -65.83 -35.86 -49.86
N ARG A 323 -65.45 -37.00 -49.27
CA ARG A 323 -65.89 -38.33 -49.73
C ARG A 323 -67.40 -38.51 -49.62
N ALA A 324 -68.02 -38.05 -48.53
CA ALA A 324 -69.46 -38.10 -48.35
C ALA A 324 -70.18 -37.22 -49.38
N GLN A 325 -69.65 -36.04 -49.68
CA GLN A 325 -70.19 -35.15 -50.72
C GLN A 325 -70.09 -35.78 -52.11
N ARG A 326 -68.92 -36.32 -52.47
CA ARG A 326 -68.72 -37.07 -53.72
C ARG A 326 -69.64 -38.30 -53.82
N ALA A 327 -69.85 -39.02 -52.72
CA ALA A 327 -70.76 -40.17 -52.70
C ALA A 327 -72.21 -39.75 -52.97
N ARG A 328 -72.66 -38.61 -52.42
CA ARG A 328 -73.99 -38.05 -52.74
C ARG A 328 -74.12 -37.66 -54.20
N GLU A 329 -73.13 -36.98 -54.77
CA GLU A 329 -73.12 -36.63 -56.21
C GLU A 329 -73.19 -37.88 -57.11
N ILE A 330 -72.44 -38.94 -56.77
CA ILE A 330 -72.46 -40.20 -57.52
C ILE A 330 -73.83 -40.88 -57.40
N GLN A 331 -74.45 -40.87 -56.22
CA GLN A 331 -75.77 -41.47 -56.02
C GLN A 331 -76.85 -40.72 -56.80
N GLU A 332 -76.84 -39.39 -56.78
CA GLU A 332 -77.76 -38.57 -57.58
C GLU A 332 -77.57 -38.77 -59.09
N ALA A 333 -76.34 -38.98 -59.55
CA ALA A 333 -76.06 -39.32 -60.95
C ALA A 333 -76.63 -40.70 -61.32
N LYS A 334 -76.43 -41.71 -60.47
CA LYS A 334 -76.98 -43.06 -60.66
C LYS A 334 -78.50 -43.09 -60.65
N ASP A 335 -79.13 -42.33 -59.75
CA ASP A 335 -80.59 -42.25 -59.65
C ASP A 335 -81.19 -41.59 -60.91
N LYS A 336 -80.50 -40.59 -61.48
CA LYS A 336 -80.88 -39.98 -62.78
C LYS A 336 -80.73 -40.95 -63.94
N GLU A 337 -79.67 -41.74 -63.98
CA GLU A 337 -79.46 -42.78 -64.99
C GLU A 337 -80.56 -43.86 -64.92
N ALA A 338 -80.88 -44.36 -63.72
CA ALA A 338 -81.94 -45.35 -63.51
C ALA A 338 -83.33 -44.82 -63.92
N ALA A 339 -83.64 -43.55 -63.62
CA ALA A 339 -84.89 -42.92 -64.05
C ALA A 339 -85.01 -42.81 -65.59
N ASN A 340 -83.91 -42.53 -66.27
CA ASN A 340 -83.87 -42.48 -67.74
C ASN A 340 -84.06 -43.88 -68.36
N GLU A 341 -83.46 -44.92 -67.77
CA GLU A 341 -83.67 -46.30 -68.21
C GLU A 341 -85.12 -46.75 -68.04
N GLN A 342 -85.74 -46.44 -66.90
CA GLN A 342 -87.15 -46.75 -66.65
C GLN A 342 -88.06 -46.02 -67.64
N ARG A 343 -87.79 -44.75 -67.93
CA ARG A 343 -88.54 -43.96 -68.91
C ARG A 343 -88.45 -44.55 -70.32
N ASN A 344 -87.27 -45.04 -70.73
CA ASN A 344 -87.09 -45.70 -72.02
C ASN A 344 -87.85 -47.04 -72.12
N LYS A 345 -87.85 -47.84 -71.05
CA LYS A 345 -88.61 -49.11 -71.00
C LYS A 345 -90.13 -48.88 -71.11
N ILE A 346 -90.65 -47.84 -70.45
CA ILE A 346 -92.09 -47.48 -70.53
C ILE A 346 -92.48 -47.05 -71.95
N LEU A 347 -91.62 -46.28 -72.63
CA LEU A 347 -91.87 -45.87 -74.02
C LEU A 347 -91.90 -47.08 -74.97
N GLN A 348 -91.03 -48.07 -74.77
CA GLN A 348 -91.04 -49.30 -75.55
C GLN A 348 -92.30 -50.14 -75.29
N ALA A 349 -92.74 -50.26 -74.04
CA ALA A 349 -93.96 -51.00 -73.70
C ALA A 349 -95.22 -50.38 -74.34
N LYS A 350 -95.33 -49.05 -74.36
CA LYS A 350 -96.44 -48.35 -75.02
C LYS A 350 -96.51 -48.62 -76.53
N ALA A 351 -95.36 -48.68 -77.21
CA ALA A 351 -95.32 -48.98 -78.64
C ALA A 351 -95.80 -50.40 -78.99
N VAL A 352 -95.57 -51.37 -78.09
CA VAL A 352 -96.02 -52.77 -78.28
C VAL A 352 -97.53 -52.90 -78.06
N GLU A 353 -98.09 -52.16 -77.09
CA GLU A 353 -99.52 -52.21 -76.77
C GLU A 353 -100.39 -51.65 -77.92
N GLU A 354 -99.93 -50.58 -78.61
CA GLU A 354 -100.62 -50.01 -79.77
C GLU A 354 -100.69 -50.99 -80.97
N GLU A 355 -99.66 -51.81 -81.18
CA GLU A 355 -99.62 -52.85 -82.21
C GLU A 355 -100.61 -53.99 -81.93
N GLU A 356 -100.78 -54.40 -80.67
CA GLU A 356 -101.70 -55.48 -80.28
C GLU A 356 -103.19 -55.08 -80.43
N ILE A 357 -103.53 -53.83 -80.12
CA ILE A 357 -104.90 -53.31 -80.28
C ILE A 357 -105.31 -53.35 -81.76
N ARG A 358 -104.38 -53.02 -82.67
CA ARG A 358 -104.62 -53.03 -84.12
C ARG A 358 -104.93 -54.43 -84.65
N LYS A 359 -104.28 -55.47 -84.10
CA LYS A 359 -104.55 -56.87 -84.45
C LYS A 359 -105.89 -57.37 -83.92
N LYS A 360 -106.33 -56.93 -82.74
CA LYS A 360 -107.63 -57.34 -82.15
C LYS A 360 -108.82 -56.81 -82.95
N LEU A 361 -108.74 -55.59 -83.48
CA LEU A 361 -109.82 -54.98 -84.27
C LEU A 361 -110.07 -55.70 -85.61
N SER A 362 -109.03 -56.24 -86.27
CA SER A 362 -109.22 -56.95 -87.56
C SER A 362 -109.90 -58.31 -87.43
N VAL A 363 -109.72 -58.99 -86.28
CA VAL A 363 -110.34 -60.30 -86.01
C VAL A 363 -111.84 -60.20 -85.75
N GLN A 364 -112.30 -59.15 -85.05
CA GLN A 364 -113.73 -58.95 -84.80
C GLN A 364 -114.53 -58.74 -86.08
N GLN A 365 -113.93 -58.09 -87.09
CA GLN A 365 -114.62 -57.76 -88.34
C GLN A 365 -114.88 -58.99 -89.22
N SER A 366 -114.10 -60.07 -89.08
CA SER A 366 -114.34 -61.32 -89.83
C SER A 366 -115.42 -62.21 -89.21
N GLN A 367 -115.62 -62.15 -87.88
CA GLN A 367 -116.59 -62.98 -87.17
C GLN A 367 -118.05 -62.58 -87.45
N ILE A 368 -118.33 -61.28 -87.61
CA ILE A 368 -119.68 -60.76 -87.88
C ILE A 368 -120.26 -61.25 -89.22
N VAL A 369 -119.40 -61.45 -90.23
CA VAL A 369 -119.82 -61.91 -91.57
C VAL A 369 -120.19 -63.40 -91.57
N ALA A 370 -119.58 -64.20 -90.69
CA ALA A 370 -119.87 -65.63 -90.60
C ALA A 370 -121.24 -65.92 -89.96
N ASP A 371 -121.63 -65.15 -88.93
CA ASP A 371 -122.85 -65.42 -88.14
C ASP A 371 -124.17 -65.21 -88.90
N ILE A 372 -124.23 -64.30 -89.88
CA ILE A 372 -125.45 -64.02 -90.67
C ILE A 372 -125.87 -65.22 -91.54
N THR A 373 -124.91 -66.06 -91.96
CA THR A 373 -125.16 -67.17 -92.88
C THR A 373 -125.70 -68.44 -92.20
N LEU A 374 -125.51 -68.56 -90.88
CA LEU A 374 -125.90 -69.74 -90.09
C LEU A 374 -127.35 -69.69 -89.58
N GLU A 375 -127.94 -68.50 -89.43
CA GLU A 375 -129.26 -68.33 -88.80
C GLU A 375 -130.44 -68.75 -89.70
N GLU A 376 -130.32 -68.68 -91.03
CA GLU A 376 -131.39 -69.06 -91.97
C GLU A 376 -131.66 -70.57 -92.03
N GLN A 377 -130.65 -71.40 -91.74
CA GLN A 377 -130.74 -72.86 -91.80
C GLN A 377 -131.46 -73.47 -90.57
N GLN A 378 -131.38 -72.83 -89.40
CA GLN A 378 -131.85 -73.41 -88.14
C GLN A 378 -133.37 -73.28 -87.87
N LYS A 379 -134.09 -72.41 -88.59
CA LYS A 379 -135.55 -72.22 -88.39
C LYS A 379 -136.42 -73.38 -88.90
N LYS A 380 -135.96 -74.20 -89.86
CA LYS A 380 -136.80 -75.26 -90.49
C LYS A 380 -136.87 -76.57 -89.70
N LEU A 381 -135.91 -76.85 -88.80
CA LEU A 381 -135.82 -78.14 -88.09
C LEU A 381 -136.56 -78.20 -86.74
N LYS A 382 -136.85 -77.06 -86.10
CA LYS A 382 -137.37 -77.01 -84.71
C LYS A 382 -138.86 -77.36 -84.54
N VAL A 383 -139.65 -77.48 -85.62
CA VAL A 383 -141.10 -77.76 -85.52
C VAL A 383 -141.43 -79.25 -85.36
N ALA A 384 -140.54 -80.17 -85.76
CA ALA A 384 -140.84 -81.61 -85.81
C ALA A 384 -140.63 -82.37 -84.48
N GLN A 385 -139.78 -81.88 -83.57
CA GLN A 385 -139.30 -82.66 -82.41
C GLN A 385 -140.10 -82.45 -81.11
N ALA A 386 -141.01 -81.48 -81.06
CA ALA A 386 -141.72 -81.11 -79.83
C ALA A 386 -142.80 -82.12 -79.38
N LEU A 387 -143.24 -83.05 -80.24
CA LEU A 387 -144.35 -83.97 -79.96
C LEU A 387 -143.96 -85.22 -79.13
N GLN A 388 -142.67 -85.55 -79.00
CA GLN A 388 -142.23 -86.83 -78.41
C GLN A 388 -141.94 -86.80 -76.89
N LYS A 389 -141.86 -85.62 -76.26
CA LYS A 389 -141.37 -85.47 -74.88
C LYS A 389 -142.40 -85.65 -73.76
N GLN A 390 -143.63 -86.06 -74.06
CA GLN A 390 -144.72 -85.96 -73.08
C GLN A 390 -145.14 -87.28 -72.39
N GLU A 391 -144.51 -88.44 -72.67
CA GLU A 391 -145.18 -89.72 -72.39
C GLU A 391 -144.56 -90.69 -71.37
N ALA A 392 -143.53 -90.37 -70.59
CA ALA A 392 -143.01 -91.39 -69.64
C ALA A 392 -142.38 -90.88 -68.35
N GLU A 393 -142.95 -89.82 -67.79
CA GLU A 393 -142.94 -89.60 -66.35
C GLU A 393 -143.85 -90.65 -65.67
N MET A 394 -143.29 -91.75 -65.17
CA MET A 394 -143.85 -92.52 -64.06
C MET A 394 -142.68 -93.16 -63.31
N ALA A 395 -142.31 -92.55 -62.19
CA ALA A 395 -142.78 -92.92 -60.85
C ALA A 395 -141.79 -93.92 -60.22
N GLU A 396 -140.81 -93.40 -59.49
CA GLU A 396 -140.96 -93.28 -58.03
C GLU A 396 -140.96 -94.64 -57.35
N ILE A 397 -139.80 -95.10 -56.89
CA ILE A 397 -139.70 -95.78 -55.59
C ILE A 397 -138.49 -95.18 -54.87
N THR A 398 -138.71 -93.94 -54.43
CA THR A 398 -138.15 -93.50 -53.16
C THR A 398 -138.46 -94.54 -52.09
N ARG A 399 -137.55 -94.59 -51.13
CA ARG A 399 -137.72 -95.08 -49.75
C ARG A 399 -136.98 -96.38 -49.50
N GLN A 400 -136.11 -96.45 -48.52
CA GLN A 400 -135.81 -95.48 -47.48
C GLN A 400 -134.59 -96.06 -46.76
N LYS A 401 -133.70 -95.16 -46.35
CA LYS A 401 -133.16 -95.12 -45.00
C LYS A 401 -133.19 -96.45 -44.22
N THR A 402 -132.08 -97.17 -44.28
CA THR A 402 -131.56 -98.09 -43.26
C THR A 402 -130.25 -98.60 -43.90
N ILE A 403 -129.06 -98.15 -43.52
CA ILE A 403 -128.51 -98.22 -42.18
C ILE A 403 -127.29 -97.29 -42.14
N GLU A 404 -127.31 -96.36 -41.18
CA GLU A 404 -126.09 -95.81 -40.61
C GLU A 404 -125.39 -96.93 -39.83
N SER A 405 -124.21 -97.34 -40.28
CA SER A 405 -123.24 -97.94 -39.38
C SER A 405 -121.85 -97.47 -39.77
N ASN A 406 -121.33 -96.62 -38.88
CA ASN A 406 -120.01 -96.76 -38.31
C ASN A 406 -118.80 -96.98 -39.22
N ARG A 407 -117.88 -96.01 -39.03
CA ARG A 407 -116.43 -96.21 -38.91
C ARG A 407 -115.69 -96.43 -40.22
N LEU A 408 -114.44 -95.99 -40.34
CA LEU A 408 -113.59 -95.15 -39.52
C LEU A 408 -112.42 -94.80 -40.42
N LYS A 409 -111.91 -93.59 -40.19
CA LYS A 409 -110.50 -93.22 -40.30
C LYS A 409 -109.88 -93.19 -41.69
N SER A 410 -108.89 -92.31 -41.69
CA SER A 410 -107.79 -92.25 -42.62
C SER A 410 -108.16 -91.54 -43.89
N GLN A 411 -108.05 -90.22 -43.79
CA GLN A 411 -107.26 -89.35 -44.65
C GLN A 411 -107.55 -87.94 -44.11
N VAL A 412 -106.61 -87.04 -43.91
CA VAL A 412 -105.31 -86.77 -44.53
C VAL A 412 -104.81 -85.53 -43.74
N GLU A 413 -103.54 -85.26 -43.47
CA GLU A 413 -102.39 -85.33 -44.36
C GLU A 413 -101.13 -85.26 -43.48
N ILE A 414 -100.36 -86.33 -43.54
CA ILE A 414 -98.90 -86.34 -43.44
C ILE A 414 -98.44 -85.82 -44.81
N ALA A 415 -97.41 -85.02 -45.01
CA ALA A 415 -96.30 -84.56 -44.20
C ALA A 415 -95.78 -83.29 -44.85
N GLU A 416 -95.13 -82.45 -44.07
CA GLU A 416 -93.85 -81.86 -44.48
C GLU A 416 -93.20 -81.38 -43.18
N SER A 417 -92.36 -82.22 -42.58
CA SER A 417 -90.92 -82.24 -42.86
C SER A 417 -90.26 -80.88 -42.61
N GLU A 418 -89.64 -80.82 -41.44
CA GLU A 418 -88.31 -80.22 -41.22
C GLU A 418 -88.16 -78.71 -41.46
N ARG A 419 -87.95 -77.97 -40.38
CA ARG A 419 -86.61 -77.47 -40.03
C ARG A 419 -86.67 -76.55 -38.81
N LEU A 420 -86.49 -77.14 -37.64
CA LEU A 420 -85.53 -76.62 -36.66
C LEU A 420 -84.85 -77.87 -36.09
N SER A 421 -83.80 -78.33 -36.78
CA SER A 421 -82.43 -78.05 -36.32
C SER A 421 -82.27 -78.58 -34.90
N GLN A 422 -82.21 -79.91 -34.78
CA GLN A 422 -80.96 -80.65 -34.73
C GLN A 422 -80.20 -80.51 -33.41
N ILE A 423 -79.91 -81.71 -32.86
CA ILE A 423 -78.75 -82.07 -32.03
C ILE A 423 -78.95 -81.67 -30.56
N ALA A 424 -79.54 -82.51 -29.70
CA ALA A 424 -79.22 -83.91 -29.41
C ALA A 424 -77.76 -84.11 -29.03
N LYS A 425 -77.56 -84.70 -27.84
CA LYS A 425 -76.31 -85.31 -27.35
C LYS A 425 -75.36 -84.26 -26.76
N GLN A 426 -75.04 -84.29 -25.47
CA GLN A 426 -74.68 -85.47 -24.69
C GLN A 426 -74.65 -85.08 -23.21
N GLU A 427 -75.25 -85.92 -22.34
CA GLU A 427 -74.53 -86.71 -21.31
C GLU A 427 -74.14 -85.87 -20.08
N ALA A 428 -74.25 -86.32 -18.84
CA ALA A 428 -74.79 -87.53 -18.24
C ALA A 428 -74.84 -87.27 -16.73
N ALA A 429 -75.54 -88.17 -16.03
CA ALA A 429 -75.19 -88.64 -14.69
C ALA A 429 -75.34 -87.67 -13.51
N ILE A 430 -76.52 -87.76 -12.89
CA ILE A 430 -76.72 -88.13 -11.48
C ILE A 430 -75.43 -88.34 -10.67
N ALA A 431 -75.19 -87.47 -9.68
CA ALA A 431 -74.54 -87.82 -8.41
C ALA A 431 -74.78 -86.68 -7.38
N ILE A 432 -76.04 -86.35 -7.12
CA ILE A 432 -76.43 -85.51 -5.98
C ILE A 432 -76.54 -86.42 -4.76
N ALA A 433 -75.41 -86.71 -4.11
CA ALA A 433 -75.37 -87.37 -2.80
C ALA A 433 -74.04 -87.23 -2.01
N GLU A 434 -72.98 -86.61 -2.55
CA GLU A 434 -71.68 -86.49 -1.82
C GLU A 434 -71.21 -85.06 -1.56
N LYS A 435 -72.07 -84.06 -1.77
CA LYS A 435 -71.74 -82.62 -1.66
C LYS A 435 -71.97 -82.02 -0.27
N GLU A 436 -71.76 -82.79 0.80
CA GLU A 436 -71.89 -82.29 2.19
C GLU A 436 -70.67 -82.54 3.09
N ARG A 437 -69.63 -83.26 2.64
CA ARG A 437 -68.41 -83.47 3.46
C ARG A 437 -67.20 -82.59 3.12
N GLU A 438 -67.18 -81.92 1.96
CA GLU A 438 -66.08 -81.00 1.61
C GLU A 438 -66.26 -79.56 2.10
N ARG A 439 -67.48 -79.13 2.48
CA ARG A 439 -67.71 -77.75 2.91
C ARG A 439 -67.26 -77.46 4.35
N LEU A 440 -67.23 -78.45 5.24
CA LEU A 440 -66.91 -78.24 6.66
C LEU A 440 -65.39 -78.26 6.97
N ILE A 441 -64.56 -78.72 6.03
CA ILE A 441 -63.08 -78.69 6.19
C ILE A 441 -62.51 -77.34 5.68
N ALA A 442 -63.16 -76.71 4.68
CA ALA A 442 -62.71 -75.45 4.11
C ALA A 442 -62.99 -74.19 4.96
N GLU A 443 -64.01 -74.20 5.83
CA GLU A 443 -64.33 -73.06 6.72
C GLU A 443 -63.48 -73.04 8.01
N ALA A 444 -63.04 -74.20 8.51
CA ALA A 444 -62.20 -74.29 9.70
C ALA A 444 -60.73 -73.88 9.45
N GLU A 445 -60.23 -74.00 8.22
CA GLU A 445 -58.88 -73.54 7.83
C GLU A 445 -58.84 -72.03 7.53
N ARG A 446 -59.93 -71.45 6.99
CA ARG A 446 -60.03 -69.99 6.76
C ARG A 446 -60.09 -69.19 8.07
N ALA A 447 -60.81 -69.67 9.09
CA ALA A 447 -60.86 -69.02 10.39
C ALA A 447 -59.51 -69.03 11.14
N LYS A 448 -58.67 -70.06 10.96
CA LYS A 448 -57.32 -70.10 11.53
C LYS A 448 -56.33 -69.22 10.77
N ALA A 449 -56.46 -69.13 9.44
CA ALA A 449 -55.65 -68.24 8.61
C ALA A 449 -55.94 -66.75 8.88
N GLU A 450 -57.20 -66.38 9.11
CA GLU A 450 -57.59 -64.99 9.39
C GLU A 450 -57.11 -64.51 10.79
N SER A 451 -57.12 -65.38 11.80
CA SER A 451 -56.64 -65.03 13.15
C SER A 451 -55.12 -64.80 13.25
N ALA A 452 -54.32 -65.50 12.44
CA ALA A 452 -52.87 -65.35 12.37
C ALA A 452 -52.44 -64.09 11.59
N VAL A 453 -53.23 -63.67 10.61
CA VAL A 453 -52.98 -62.43 9.85
C VAL A 453 -53.34 -61.19 10.68
N ILE A 454 -54.42 -61.24 11.48
CA ILE A 454 -54.80 -60.13 12.37
C ILE A 454 -53.73 -59.92 13.45
N THR A 455 -53.25 -60.98 14.11
CA THR A 455 -52.17 -60.87 15.12
C THR A 455 -50.84 -60.42 14.52
N ALA A 456 -50.49 -60.85 13.30
CA ALA A 456 -49.30 -60.36 12.60
C ALA A 456 -49.41 -58.87 12.22
N THR A 457 -50.58 -58.41 11.77
CA THR A 457 -50.80 -56.99 11.42
C THR A 457 -50.89 -56.07 12.64
N GLU A 458 -51.34 -56.57 13.79
CA GLU A 458 -51.35 -55.82 15.06
C GLU A 458 -49.93 -55.66 15.64
N ILE A 459 -49.08 -56.69 15.54
CA ILE A 459 -47.66 -56.59 15.91
C ILE A 459 -46.93 -55.62 14.98
N GLU A 460 -47.18 -55.66 13.67
CA GLU A 460 -46.56 -54.73 12.71
C GLU A 460 -47.04 -53.28 12.91
N LYS A 461 -48.32 -53.06 13.25
CA LYS A 461 -48.86 -51.73 13.59
C LYS A 461 -48.29 -51.21 14.90
N ALA A 462 -48.13 -52.05 15.92
CA ALA A 462 -47.52 -51.68 17.20
C ALA A 462 -46.03 -51.36 17.05
N GLU A 463 -45.27 -52.16 16.31
CA GLU A 463 -43.85 -51.89 16.02
C GLU A 463 -43.66 -50.63 15.18
N ARG A 464 -44.53 -50.40 14.18
CA ARG A 464 -44.49 -49.18 13.36
C ARG A 464 -44.86 -47.94 14.20
N GLN A 465 -45.82 -48.05 15.12
CA GLN A 465 -46.13 -46.97 16.08
C GLN A 465 -44.99 -46.71 17.06
N GLN A 466 -44.33 -47.75 17.57
CA GLN A 466 -43.16 -47.60 18.44
C GLN A 466 -42.01 -46.91 17.70
N ARG A 467 -41.71 -47.33 16.46
CA ARG A 467 -40.70 -46.67 15.62
C ARG A 467 -41.06 -45.22 15.29
N LEU A 468 -42.33 -44.94 14.97
CA LEU A 468 -42.79 -43.57 14.74
C LEU A 468 -42.67 -42.71 16.00
N SER A 469 -42.94 -43.25 17.19
CA SER A 469 -42.75 -42.50 18.45
C SER A 469 -41.29 -42.17 18.74
N VAL A 470 -40.36 -43.09 18.43
CA VAL A 470 -38.92 -42.85 18.54
C VAL A 470 -38.46 -41.82 17.52
N ILE A 471 -38.93 -41.90 16.28
CA ILE A 471 -38.61 -40.91 15.23
C ILE A 471 -39.14 -39.52 15.59
N VAL A 472 -40.35 -39.42 16.13
CA VAL A 472 -40.93 -38.14 16.58
C VAL A 472 -40.15 -37.58 17.77
N ALA A 473 -39.80 -38.41 18.74
CA ALA A 473 -38.96 -38.01 19.88
C ALA A 473 -37.55 -37.57 19.45
N GLU A 474 -36.94 -38.25 18.48
CA GLU A 474 -35.65 -37.86 17.89
C GLU A 474 -35.75 -36.55 17.09
N GLN A 475 -36.82 -36.37 16.31
CA GLN A 475 -37.05 -35.13 15.56
C GLN A 475 -37.29 -33.93 16.49
N GLU A 476 -38.01 -34.12 17.60
CA GLU A 476 -38.20 -33.07 18.61
C GLU A 476 -36.89 -32.74 19.33
N ALA A 477 -36.10 -33.75 19.72
CA ALA A 477 -34.78 -33.54 20.31
C ALA A 477 -33.80 -32.85 19.36
N GLN A 478 -33.84 -33.18 18.06
CA GLN A 478 -33.05 -32.50 17.04
C GLN A 478 -33.51 -31.06 16.82
N ARG A 479 -34.81 -30.80 16.76
CA ARG A 479 -35.35 -29.43 16.65
C ARG A 479 -34.91 -28.58 17.83
N GLN A 480 -34.99 -29.09 19.06
CA GLN A 480 -34.53 -28.37 20.25
C GLN A 480 -33.02 -28.07 20.22
N ARG A 481 -32.20 -29.04 19.80
CA ARG A 481 -30.76 -28.81 19.62
C ARG A 481 -30.46 -27.73 18.58
N ILE A 482 -31.18 -27.72 17.47
CA ILE A 482 -31.02 -26.71 16.42
C ILE A 482 -31.49 -25.34 16.93
N THR A 483 -32.61 -25.25 17.65
CA THR A 483 -33.05 -23.97 18.22
C THR A 483 -32.07 -23.44 19.25
N ASP A 484 -31.51 -24.30 20.10
CA ASP A 484 -30.52 -23.92 21.10
C ASP A 484 -29.20 -23.47 20.45
N GLN A 485 -28.74 -24.17 19.41
CA GLN A 485 -27.58 -23.76 18.61
C GLN A 485 -27.81 -22.42 17.93
N ASN A 486 -28.98 -22.21 17.32
CA ASN A 486 -29.33 -20.96 16.67
C ASN A 486 -29.40 -19.80 17.67
N VAL A 487 -29.93 -20.02 18.88
CA VAL A 487 -29.96 -18.99 19.94
C VAL A 487 -28.54 -18.62 20.37
N ILE A 488 -27.67 -19.61 20.60
CA ILE A 488 -26.26 -19.37 20.95
C ILE A 488 -25.53 -18.62 19.82
N GLU A 489 -25.76 -19.00 18.57
CA GLU A 489 -25.15 -18.36 17.40
C GLU A 489 -25.63 -16.91 17.25
N ILE A 490 -26.94 -16.66 17.41
CA ILE A 490 -27.51 -15.32 17.40
C ILE A 490 -26.93 -14.45 18.53
N ASP A 491 -26.74 -15.01 19.73
CA ASP A 491 -26.18 -14.27 20.86
C ASP A 491 -24.68 -13.96 20.67
N VAL A 492 -23.90 -14.91 20.13
CA VAL A 492 -22.50 -14.68 19.76
C VAL A 492 -22.43 -13.61 18.66
N PHE A 493 -23.31 -13.67 17.65
CA PHE A 493 -23.38 -12.70 16.58
C PHE A 493 -23.75 -11.29 17.08
N ARG A 494 -24.75 -11.18 17.97
CA ARG A 494 -25.13 -9.90 18.60
C ARG A 494 -23.98 -9.29 19.39
N ARG A 495 -23.29 -10.09 20.21
CA ARG A 495 -22.12 -9.63 20.99
C ARG A 495 -20.97 -9.20 20.08
N LYS A 496 -20.67 -9.98 19.03
CA LYS A 496 -19.65 -9.62 18.05
C LYS A 496 -20.00 -8.32 17.33
N ARG A 497 -21.26 -8.17 16.91
CA ARG A 497 -21.73 -6.97 16.21
C ARG A 497 -21.72 -5.74 17.12
N GLN A 498 -22.11 -5.88 18.39
CA GLN A 498 -21.99 -4.81 19.38
C GLN A 498 -20.53 -4.41 19.62
N ALA A 499 -19.62 -5.39 19.71
CA ALA A 499 -18.19 -5.12 19.86
C ALA A 499 -17.60 -4.43 18.61
N GLU A 500 -18.02 -4.82 17.41
CA GLU A 500 -17.63 -4.15 16.16
C GLU A 500 -18.13 -2.71 16.10
N ILE A 501 -19.40 -2.47 16.46
CA ILE A 501 -19.97 -1.11 16.51
C ILE A 501 -19.22 -0.26 17.54
N ALA A 502 -18.96 -0.80 18.73
CA ALA A 502 -18.20 -0.09 19.77
C ALA A 502 -16.77 0.22 19.32
N ARG A 503 -16.11 -0.69 18.60
CA ARG A 503 -14.79 -0.47 18.02
C ARG A 503 -14.82 0.62 16.94
N GLN A 504 -15.79 0.56 16.01
CA GLN A 504 -15.94 1.57 14.98
C GLN A 504 -16.24 2.95 15.57
N ALA A 505 -17.09 3.03 16.61
CA ALA A 505 -17.34 4.27 17.33
C ALA A 505 -16.07 4.80 17.98
N ALA A 506 -15.29 3.96 18.66
CA ALA A 506 -14.02 4.34 19.28
C ALA A 506 -12.96 4.80 18.26
N ASP A 507 -12.89 4.14 17.09
CA ASP A 507 -11.97 4.51 16.01
C ASP A 507 -12.36 5.89 15.42
N LEU A 508 -13.65 6.12 15.18
CA LEU A 508 -14.15 7.43 14.72
C LEU A 508 -13.94 8.54 15.75
N GLU A 509 -14.14 8.27 17.04
CA GLU A 509 -13.84 9.21 18.12
C GLU A 509 -12.34 9.53 18.16
N ALA A 510 -11.47 8.52 18.03
CA ALA A 510 -10.02 8.72 17.99
C ALA A 510 -9.59 9.56 16.77
N GLU A 511 -10.20 9.33 15.59
CA GLU A 511 -9.98 10.16 14.41
C GLU A 511 -10.48 11.60 14.60
N SER A 512 -11.64 11.80 15.21
CA SER A 512 -12.15 13.14 15.54
C SER A 512 -11.23 13.91 16.49
N ILE A 513 -10.62 13.22 17.47
CA ILE A 513 -9.66 13.83 18.40
C ILE A 513 -8.35 14.15 17.67
N ARG A 514 -7.86 13.26 16.80
CA ARG A 514 -6.64 13.52 16.01
C ARG A 514 -6.81 14.69 15.06
N THR A 515 -7.95 14.77 14.38
CA THR A 515 -8.26 15.90 13.48
C THR A 515 -8.40 17.20 14.25
N LEU A 516 -9.07 17.19 15.41
CA LEU A 516 -9.17 18.36 16.28
C LEU A 516 -7.79 18.78 16.81
N ALA A 517 -6.95 17.82 17.23
CA ALA A 517 -5.60 18.10 17.69
C ALA A 517 -4.70 18.67 16.59
N ALA A 518 -4.83 18.17 15.35
CA ALA A 518 -4.15 18.72 14.18
C ALA A 518 -4.62 20.16 13.89
N ALA A 519 -5.93 20.40 13.90
CA ALA A 519 -6.49 21.74 13.69
C ALA A 519 -6.04 22.73 14.78
N ASN A 520 -5.96 22.31 16.05
CA ASN A 520 -5.43 23.14 17.13
C ASN A 520 -3.94 23.43 16.94
N ARG A 521 -3.15 22.42 16.57
CA ARG A 521 -1.72 22.59 16.29
C ARG A 521 -1.48 23.59 15.16
N ASP A 522 -2.25 23.49 14.08
CA ASP A 522 -2.12 24.40 12.93
C ASP A 522 -2.54 25.83 13.31
N LYS A 523 -3.59 25.97 14.13
CA LYS A 523 -3.99 27.25 14.69
C LYS A 523 -2.90 27.87 15.56
N ASP A 524 -2.31 27.10 16.48
CA ASP A 524 -1.25 27.57 17.37
C ASP A 524 0.01 27.98 16.59
N LEU A 525 0.34 27.23 15.53
CA LEU A 525 1.44 27.56 14.62
C LEU A 525 1.17 28.87 13.87
N ALA A 526 -0.02 29.03 13.30
CA ALA A 526 -0.41 30.25 12.62
C ALA A 526 -0.43 31.47 13.57
N GLU A 527 -0.84 31.29 14.83
CA GLU A 527 -0.76 32.32 15.87
C GLU A 527 0.69 32.66 16.21
N ALA A 528 1.58 31.68 16.34
CA ALA A 528 3.00 31.88 16.59
C ALA A 528 3.68 32.64 15.45
N GLU A 529 3.46 32.23 14.19
CA GLU A 529 3.95 32.95 13.01
C GLU A 529 3.40 34.39 12.94
N GLY A 530 2.14 34.58 13.30
CA GLY A 530 1.53 35.90 13.41
C GLY A 530 2.19 36.79 14.47
N ILE A 531 2.56 36.22 15.62
CA ILE A 531 3.29 36.93 16.69
C ILE A 531 4.72 37.24 16.23
N GLU A 532 5.42 36.29 15.62
CA GLU A 532 6.76 36.52 15.09
C GLU A 532 6.76 37.62 14.03
N ALA A 533 5.80 37.60 13.10
CA ALA A 533 5.64 38.66 12.11
C ALA A 533 5.39 40.03 12.74
N LYS A 534 4.56 40.10 13.80
CA LYS A 534 4.33 41.33 14.57
C LYS A 534 5.61 41.80 15.27
N VAL A 535 6.34 40.91 15.93
CA VAL A 535 7.59 41.23 16.63
C VAL A 535 8.66 41.68 15.65
N VAL A 536 8.77 41.05 14.48
CA VAL A 536 9.69 41.47 13.41
C VAL A 536 9.30 42.85 12.87
N ALA A 537 8.01 43.11 12.65
CA ALA A 537 7.53 44.42 12.25
C ALA A 537 7.81 45.50 13.32
N GLU A 538 7.64 45.17 14.60
CA GLU A 538 7.98 46.07 15.72
C GLU A 538 9.49 46.29 15.87
N ASN A 539 10.30 45.24 15.65
CA ASN A 539 11.77 45.32 15.63
C ASN A 539 12.30 46.15 14.46
N ALA A 540 11.59 46.17 13.32
CA ALA A 540 11.93 46.98 12.16
C ALA A 540 11.71 48.48 12.41
N ILE A 541 10.87 48.86 13.38
CA ILE A 541 10.74 50.24 13.83
C ILE A 541 12.01 50.63 14.62
N SER A 542 12.78 51.56 14.06
CA SER A 542 14.09 52.05 14.52
C SER A 542 14.29 52.03 16.05
N ASN A 543 15.45 51.51 16.49
CA ASN A 543 15.93 51.42 17.87
C ASN A 543 15.74 52.70 18.71
N ALA A 544 15.71 53.88 18.07
CA ALA A 544 15.46 55.15 18.74
C ALA A 544 14.07 55.25 19.41
N ASN A 545 13.02 54.72 18.76
CA ASN A 545 11.66 54.75 19.32
C ASN A 545 11.48 53.72 20.45
N ARG A 546 12.22 52.60 20.38
CA ARG A 546 12.26 51.58 21.44
C ARG A 546 12.96 52.11 22.69
N ILE A 547 14.10 52.77 22.54
CA ILE A 547 14.80 53.43 23.66
C ILE A 547 13.89 54.51 24.25
N ALA A 548 13.22 55.33 23.43
CA ALA A 548 12.28 56.34 23.91
C ALA A 548 11.10 55.74 24.68
N ARG A 549 10.46 54.67 24.19
CA ARG A 549 9.35 53.98 24.88
C ARG A 549 9.77 53.38 26.22
N VAL A 550 10.89 52.64 26.23
CA VAL A 550 11.45 52.06 27.45
C VAL A 550 11.79 53.17 28.45
N LEU A 551 12.40 54.28 28.00
CA LEU A 551 12.69 55.41 28.86
C LEU A 551 11.42 56.06 29.41
N THR A 552 10.34 56.19 28.62
CA THR A 552 9.07 56.76 29.09
C THR A 552 8.30 55.85 30.05
N GLU A 553 8.34 54.53 29.86
CA GLU A 553 7.64 53.57 30.73
C GLU A 553 8.40 53.33 32.04
N LEU A 554 9.73 53.31 32.02
CA LEU A 554 10.56 53.15 33.22
C LEU A 554 10.87 54.46 33.95
N SER A 555 10.76 55.61 33.28
CA SER A 555 10.95 56.94 33.89
C SER A 555 10.20 57.16 35.22
N PRO A 556 8.89 56.86 35.34
CA PRO A 556 8.18 57.11 36.60
C PRO A 556 8.71 56.26 37.77
N GLN A 557 9.09 55.00 37.52
CA GLN A 557 9.63 54.11 38.55
C GLN A 557 11.07 54.47 38.95
N PHE A 558 11.88 54.95 37.99
CA PHE A 558 13.23 55.43 38.27
C PHE A 558 13.24 56.75 39.04
N ILE A 559 12.34 57.69 38.70
CA ILE A 559 12.26 58.99 39.37
C ILE A 559 11.83 58.84 40.83
N GLU A 560 10.92 57.92 41.13
CA GLU A 560 10.44 57.66 42.49
C GLU A 560 11.50 57.03 43.40
N LYS A 561 12.43 56.25 42.82
CA LYS A 561 13.51 55.56 43.55
C LYS A 561 14.86 56.28 43.50
N LEU A 562 14.98 57.33 42.69
CA LEU A 562 16.20 58.14 42.58
C LEU A 562 16.66 58.76 43.91
N PRO A 563 15.78 59.27 44.80
CA PRO A 563 16.20 59.84 46.09
C PRO A 563 16.83 58.79 47.01
N GLU A 564 16.30 57.56 47.03
CA GLU A 564 16.83 56.44 47.82
C GLU A 564 18.23 56.02 47.33
N ILE A 565 18.42 55.95 46.01
CA ILE A 565 19.69 55.55 45.41
C ILE A 565 20.74 56.65 45.60
N VAL A 566 20.39 57.93 45.43
CA VAL A 566 21.31 59.05 45.68
C VAL A 566 21.67 59.17 47.16
N ALA A 567 20.74 58.88 48.08
CA ALA A 567 21.04 58.83 49.52
C ALA A 567 21.93 57.64 49.90
N ALA A 568 21.78 56.49 49.23
CA ALA A 568 22.62 55.30 49.46
C ALA A 568 24.01 55.38 48.79
N LEU A 569 24.15 56.18 47.72
CA LEU A 569 25.42 56.40 47.00
C LEU A 569 26.14 57.69 47.41
N ALA A 570 25.53 58.56 48.22
CA ALA A 570 26.24 59.66 48.85
C ALA A 570 27.39 59.07 49.69
N PRO A 571 28.65 59.50 49.46
CA PRO A 571 29.79 58.89 50.13
C PRO A 571 29.67 59.13 51.63
N GLN A 572 29.39 58.05 52.39
CA GLN A 572 29.62 58.08 53.82
C GLN A 572 31.14 58.21 54.01
N PRO A 573 31.62 59.21 54.77
CA PRO A 573 33.04 59.43 54.93
C PRO A 573 33.65 58.26 55.72
N GLY A 574 34.42 57.40 55.05
CA GLY A 574 35.39 56.53 55.73
C GLY A 574 35.21 55.02 55.61
N VAL A 575 35.15 54.47 54.39
CA VAL A 575 35.53 53.07 54.18
C VAL A 575 36.54 53.00 53.03
N LEU A 576 37.81 53.03 53.41
CA LEU A 576 38.91 52.62 52.55
C LEU A 576 38.88 51.09 52.50
N GLY A 577 38.47 50.52 51.37
CA GLY A 577 38.49 49.08 51.13
C GLY A 577 39.18 48.80 49.81
N ASP A 578 40.38 48.23 49.88
CA ASP A 578 41.20 47.82 48.75
C ASP A 578 40.41 46.88 47.81
N ALA A 579 39.95 47.40 46.67
CA ALA A 579 39.52 46.56 45.56
C ALA A 579 40.76 46.06 44.83
N LYS A 580 41.23 44.86 45.21
CA LYS A 580 42.21 44.10 44.43
C LYS A 580 41.73 43.92 42.99
N ILE A 581 42.45 44.54 42.07
CA ILE A 581 42.34 44.31 40.63
C ILE A 581 42.81 42.89 40.33
N TYR A 582 41.90 42.00 39.92
CA TYR A 582 42.26 40.75 39.26
C TYR A 582 42.39 41.00 37.76
N ALA A 583 43.62 41.24 37.30
CA ALA A 583 43.98 41.20 35.88
C ALA A 583 44.43 39.78 35.52
N PHE A 584 43.69 39.10 34.64
CA PHE A 584 44.15 37.85 34.04
C PHE A 584 45.12 38.15 32.88
N PRO A 585 46.31 37.51 32.83
CA PRO A 585 47.30 37.78 31.81
C PRO A 585 47.11 36.88 30.59
N GLY A 586 46.99 37.48 29.41
CA GLY A 586 47.45 36.87 28.16
C GLY A 586 46.40 36.69 27.06
N ALA A 587 46.53 37.51 26.01
CA ALA A 587 46.50 37.06 24.61
C ALA A 587 46.73 38.26 23.68
N ASN A 588 48.01 38.55 23.43
CA ASN A 588 48.43 39.46 22.37
C ASN A 588 48.37 38.70 21.03
N GLY A 589 47.50 39.14 20.12
CA GLY A 589 47.28 38.53 18.81
C GLY A 589 46.55 39.50 17.88
N ASN A 590 47.31 40.15 17.01
CA ASN A 590 46.91 41.19 16.07
C ASN A 590 45.99 40.67 14.95
N GLY A 591 44.86 41.34 14.67
CA GLY A 591 44.12 41.22 13.39
C GLY A 591 42.59 41.23 13.45
N ALA A 592 42.00 42.40 13.17
CA ALA A 592 40.66 42.67 12.60
C ALA A 592 39.39 42.17 13.33
N GLY A 593 38.58 43.10 13.86
CA GLY A 593 37.17 42.85 14.21
C GLY A 593 36.62 43.60 15.43
N GLY A 594 36.74 44.93 15.48
CA GLY A 594 36.25 45.75 16.59
C GLY A 594 34.73 45.94 16.58
N THR A 595 33.95 44.95 17.01
CA THR A 595 32.52 45.15 17.37
C THR A 595 31.98 44.13 18.39
N GLN A 596 32.70 43.06 18.73
CA GLN A 596 32.16 42.01 19.63
C GLN A 596 32.57 42.14 21.11
N ASP A 597 33.58 42.96 21.43
CA ASP A 597 34.05 43.11 22.81
C ASP A 597 33.12 44.00 23.67
N ILE A 598 32.39 44.93 23.06
CA ILE A 598 31.45 45.83 23.76
C ILE A 598 30.20 45.07 24.21
N THR A 599 29.72 44.13 23.39
CA THR A 599 28.55 43.29 23.70
C THR A 599 28.85 42.28 24.81
N LYS A 600 30.11 41.84 24.94
CA LYS A 600 30.59 40.95 26.01
C LYS A 600 30.90 41.70 27.32
N LEU A 601 31.26 42.99 27.21
CA LEU A 601 31.34 43.91 28.35
C LEU A 601 29.96 44.31 28.88
N MET A 602 28.97 44.49 28.00
CA MET A 602 27.57 44.76 28.39
C MET A 602 26.91 43.58 29.12
N LEU A 603 27.29 42.34 28.80
CA LEU A 603 26.64 41.17 29.38
C LEU A 603 27.20 40.75 30.75
N SER A 604 28.33 41.30 31.21
CA SER A 604 29.03 40.69 32.35
C SER A 604 29.07 41.47 33.65
N THR A 605 29.03 42.81 33.72
CA THR A 605 29.16 43.46 35.04
C THR A 605 28.49 44.84 35.14
N SER A 606 27.43 44.88 35.97
CA SER A 606 26.99 46.01 36.81
C SER A 606 27.18 47.45 36.30
N GLY A 607 26.07 48.12 35.97
CA GLY A 607 26.00 49.53 35.56
C GLY A 607 26.61 50.57 36.53
N LEU A 608 27.06 50.16 37.73
CA LEU A 608 27.83 50.99 38.64
C LEU A 608 29.28 51.19 38.18
N THR A 609 29.92 50.22 37.51
CA THR A 609 31.31 50.35 37.03
C THR A 609 31.43 51.31 35.84
N LEU A 610 30.39 51.33 35.01
CA LEU A 610 30.27 52.24 33.87
C LEU A 610 30.03 53.68 34.35
N MET A 611 29.22 53.87 35.40
CA MET A 611 28.99 55.17 36.02
C MET A 611 30.23 55.70 36.76
N THR A 612 30.96 54.84 37.48
CA THR A 612 32.21 55.26 38.15
C THR A 612 33.31 55.62 37.17
N ALA A 613 33.43 54.88 36.05
CA ALA A 613 34.39 55.21 34.99
C ALA A 613 34.05 56.53 34.29
N LEU A 614 32.76 56.82 34.08
CA LEU A 614 32.31 58.09 33.51
C LEU A 614 32.51 59.28 34.46
N LEU A 615 32.45 59.05 35.77
CA LEU A 615 32.68 60.07 36.81
C LEU A 615 34.18 60.35 37.03
N GLU A 616 35.03 59.32 37.04
CA GLU A 616 36.49 59.46 37.22
C GLU A 616 37.21 60.05 36.00
N GLU A 617 36.73 59.82 34.78
CA GLU A 617 37.40 60.31 33.57
C GLU A 617 37.05 61.77 33.20
N GLY A 618 36.25 62.49 34.00
CA GLY A 618 35.81 63.86 33.68
C GLY A 618 34.95 63.98 32.41
N LYS A 619 34.62 62.84 31.77
CA LYS A 619 33.82 62.79 30.54
C LYS A 619 32.36 63.15 30.77
N LEU A 620 31.88 63.08 32.02
CA LEU A 620 30.56 63.54 32.43
C LEU A 620 30.36 65.04 32.12
N GLU A 621 31.41 65.87 32.30
CA GLU A 621 31.37 67.30 31.97
C GLU A 621 31.19 67.52 30.46
N SER A 622 31.88 66.72 29.63
CA SER A 622 31.75 66.79 28.17
C SER A 622 30.38 66.32 27.67
N LEU A 623 29.77 65.35 28.37
CA LEU A 623 28.46 64.80 28.03
C LEU A 623 27.34 65.71 28.51
N LEU A 624 27.44 66.27 29.71
CA LEU A 624 26.54 67.32 30.21
C LEU A 624 26.61 68.55 29.31
N GLY A 625 27.81 69.01 28.93
CA GLY A 625 28.01 70.10 27.99
C GLY A 625 27.35 69.87 26.63
N LYS A 626 27.55 68.67 26.05
CA LYS A 626 26.91 68.27 24.78
C LYS A 626 25.39 68.13 24.89
N LEU A 627 24.90 67.66 26.04
CA LEU A 627 23.46 67.54 26.31
C LEU A 627 22.80 68.91 26.47
N THR A 628 23.41 69.84 27.22
CA THR A 628 22.95 71.23 27.30
C THR A 628 22.99 71.93 25.95
N GLN A 629 24.00 71.64 25.11
CA GLN A 629 24.10 72.22 23.78
C GLN A 629 23.06 71.61 22.81
N ALA A 630 22.74 70.33 22.93
CA ALA A 630 21.67 69.67 22.18
C ALA A 630 20.29 70.21 22.57
N ILE A 631 20.01 70.38 23.86
CA ILE A 631 18.74 70.95 24.36
C ILE A 631 18.60 72.40 23.89
N ARG A 632 19.68 73.20 23.93
CA ARG A 632 19.71 74.57 23.43
C ARG A 632 19.52 74.67 21.92
N SER A 633 20.06 73.72 21.14
CA SER A 633 19.87 73.65 19.69
C SER A 633 18.46 73.26 19.25
N ASN A 634 17.69 72.62 20.14
CA ASN A 634 16.33 72.15 19.85
C ASN A 634 15.23 73.06 20.44
N GLY A 635 15.59 74.28 20.88
CA GLY A 635 14.64 75.32 21.33
C GLY A 635 13.99 75.10 22.70
N GLY A 636 14.48 74.16 23.52
CA GLY A 636 13.94 73.87 24.85
C GLY A 636 14.56 74.73 25.96
N ASN A 637 13.76 75.15 26.94
CA ASN A 637 14.23 75.84 28.14
C ASN A 637 15.07 74.88 29.01
N ILE A 638 16.23 75.35 29.47
CA ILE A 638 17.13 74.57 30.31
C ILE A 638 16.64 74.68 31.77
N PRO A 639 16.51 73.56 32.51
CA PRO A 639 16.16 73.60 33.93
C PRO A 639 17.36 74.11 34.77
N GLU A 640 17.07 74.96 35.75
CA GLU A 640 18.03 75.62 36.67
C GLU A 640 18.94 74.63 37.44
N SER A 641 18.48 73.38 37.59
CA SER A 641 19.25 72.28 38.18
C SER A 641 20.41 71.78 37.31
N LEU A 642 20.34 71.93 35.99
CA LEU A 642 21.44 71.55 35.08
C LEU A 642 22.55 72.61 35.02
N GLU A 643 22.21 73.90 35.13
CA GLU A 643 23.22 74.97 35.22
C GLU A 643 24.00 74.90 36.54
N THR A 644 23.29 74.68 37.66
CA THR A 644 23.92 74.55 38.99
C THR A 644 24.87 73.34 39.09
N LEU A 645 24.55 72.22 38.44
CA LEU A 645 25.44 71.05 38.36
C LEU A 645 26.68 71.31 37.49
N THR A 646 26.56 72.15 36.45
CA THR A 646 27.68 72.49 35.58
C THR A 646 28.65 73.45 36.28
N GLU A 647 28.13 74.33 37.14
CA GLU A 647 28.91 75.31 37.90
C GLU A 647 29.61 74.69 39.14
N ALA A 648 28.96 73.71 39.79
CA ALA A 648 29.52 72.99 40.95
C ALA A 648 30.79 72.18 40.64
N VAL A 649 31.02 71.80 39.38
CA VAL A 649 32.19 71.02 38.94
C VAL A 649 33.44 71.90 38.73
N LYS A 650 33.32 73.24 38.71
CA LYS A 650 34.36 74.15 38.19
C LYS A 650 35.35 74.76 39.21
N SER A 651 35.20 74.54 40.53
CA SER A 651 36.00 75.27 41.55
C SER A 651 37.03 74.40 42.30
N PRO A 652 38.34 74.75 42.33
CA PRO A 652 39.35 74.04 43.13
C PRO A 652 39.83 74.87 44.35
N GLU A 653 40.07 74.21 45.52
CA GLU A 653 41.10 74.47 46.58
C GLU A 653 40.67 74.03 48.02
N PRO A 654 41.56 73.95 49.06
CA PRO A 654 42.45 72.82 49.38
C PRO A 654 42.31 72.27 50.84
N LYS A 655 42.97 71.13 51.14
CA LYS A 655 42.92 70.39 52.43
C LYS A 655 43.47 71.15 53.67
N PRO A 656 43.03 70.78 54.90
CA PRO A 656 44.01 70.58 56.00
C PRO A 656 43.81 69.32 56.90
N LYS A 657 44.75 69.20 57.86
CA LYS A 657 45.35 68.01 58.51
C LYS A 657 44.67 67.46 59.80
N ARG A 658 44.89 66.13 60.04
CA ARG A 658 45.36 65.41 61.28
C ARG A 658 44.40 65.00 62.45
N LYS A 659 44.52 63.68 62.78
CA LYS A 659 44.84 63.01 64.10
C LYS A 659 43.71 62.39 64.99
N PRO A 660 44.01 61.39 65.89
CA PRO A 660 43.45 60.01 65.87
C PRO A 660 42.81 59.52 67.21
N VAL A 661 42.64 58.18 67.40
CA VAL A 661 42.35 57.36 68.65
C VAL A 661 40.90 56.82 68.73
N ALA A 662 40.51 55.59 69.15
CA ALA A 662 41.13 54.28 69.43
C ALA A 662 40.06 53.17 69.69
N ASN A 663 40.49 51.89 69.53
CA ASN A 663 40.14 50.59 70.17
C ASN A 663 38.76 50.24 70.75
N VAL A 664 38.34 48.95 70.56
CA VAL A 664 37.85 47.90 71.53
C VAL A 664 37.18 46.70 70.75
N PRO A 665 37.15 45.43 71.26
CA PRO A 665 37.62 44.18 70.58
C PRO A 665 36.51 43.15 70.17
N PRO A 666 36.85 41.94 69.62
CA PRO A 666 35.91 41.06 68.91
C PRO A 666 35.31 39.90 69.74
N PRO A 667 34.20 39.26 69.29
CA PRO A 667 33.60 38.07 69.93
C PRO A 667 34.01 36.70 69.30
N PRO A 668 33.74 35.56 69.98
CA PRO A 668 34.37 34.25 69.74
C PRO A 668 33.58 33.28 68.80
N PRO A 669 34.14 32.11 68.42
CA PRO A 669 33.67 31.26 67.31
C PRO A 669 32.77 30.05 67.73
N PRO A 670 32.18 29.30 66.75
CA PRO A 670 31.05 28.38 66.99
C PRO A 670 31.44 26.88 67.06
N LEU A 671 30.51 26.04 67.54
CA LEU A 671 30.59 24.57 67.54
C LEU A 671 29.24 23.92 67.11
N PRO A 672 29.23 22.64 66.67
CA PRO A 672 28.49 22.20 65.49
C PRO A 672 27.39 21.12 65.72
N GLN A 673 26.82 20.70 64.58
CA GLN A 673 25.63 19.89 64.27
C GLN A 673 25.58 18.44 64.80
N SER A 674 24.35 17.89 64.93
CA SER A 674 23.86 16.57 64.42
C SER A 674 22.55 16.14 65.14
N PRO A 675 21.85 15.05 64.77
CA PRO A 675 21.06 14.83 63.55
C PRO A 675 19.59 14.33 63.89
N PRO A 676 18.76 13.90 62.92
CA PRO A 676 17.28 13.93 63.00
C PRO A 676 16.63 12.56 63.26
N ASN A 677 15.35 12.52 63.69
CA ASN A 677 14.36 11.49 63.30
C ASN A 677 12.89 11.82 63.75
N PRO A 678 11.84 11.02 63.42
CA PRO A 678 10.74 11.46 62.56
C PRO A 678 9.34 11.30 63.21
N LYS A 679 8.28 11.72 62.49
CA LYS A 679 6.90 11.14 62.41
C LYS A 679 5.80 12.21 62.39
N GLN A 680 4.69 11.80 61.76
CA GLN A 680 3.32 12.35 61.75
C GLN A 680 3.02 13.44 60.71
N ASN A 681 2.32 13.05 59.64
CA ASN A 681 0.87 13.20 59.65
C ASN A 681 0.18 12.41 58.53
N GLN A 682 -0.92 11.75 58.90
CA GLN A 682 -1.95 11.20 58.03
C GLN A 682 -3.07 12.23 57.84
N LEU A 683 -3.94 11.94 56.87
CA LEU A 683 -5.35 12.35 56.69
C LEU A 683 -5.62 13.67 55.95
N ASP A 684 -5.98 13.54 54.67
CA ASP A 684 -7.36 13.65 54.14
C ASP A 684 -7.23 13.51 52.60
N GLY A 685 -8.14 12.95 51.80
CA GLY A 685 -9.54 12.62 51.95
C GLY A 685 -10.15 12.74 50.54
N SER A 686 -10.72 11.64 50.05
CA SER A 686 -11.77 11.49 49.00
C SER A 686 -12.22 12.73 48.21
N SER A 687 -12.34 12.61 46.87
CA SER A 687 -13.64 12.49 46.14
C SER A 687 -13.50 12.70 44.63
N ASN A 688 -14.21 11.85 43.87
CA ASN A 688 -14.49 11.80 42.42
C ASN A 688 -13.46 11.21 41.46
#